data_AF-A0A6N9AR31-F1
#
_entry.id   AF-A0A6N9AR31-F1
#
_cell.length_a   1.000
_cell.length_b   1.000
_cell.length_c   1.000
_cell.angle_alpha   90.00
_cell.angle_beta   90.00
_cell.angle_gamma   90.00
#
_symmetry.space_group_name_H-M   'P 1'
#
loop_
_entity.id
_entity.type
_entity.pdbx_description
1 polymer ?
#
loop_
_entity_poly.entity_id
_entity_poly.type
_entity_poly.pdbx_seq_one_letter_code
_entity_poly.pdbx_strand_id
1 'polypeptide(L)'
;MSRTEQCIDAVRRAVKRDLSLGDVEAIAQALDERTRSKTAAGLDAATAETRAAQELAEDLREGARIERRNAKLNIATRARFRRHVAGAVSEGADPSDALTAWNVGLNRRFSGNRLSVDARQNAWRAKFVGGLVHDLNAADPAYLKILSTHALDREIAREMWELGRPPGVGRKHVTGSSEAYVIAQVLHKYSQASRAAQNARGAWIRNLPGYIFRQSHDEYRMRKMGFQAWRDFIMPKLDLDRLAPHGNVNEVLEGAWTTIISGGHLAHLVDEVDGAEIAAGFTGAANLAKRVSEQRRTLPFATADDFIDYHARFGRGSLFEGVLHGLEQASQTIGLLEGWGTNPRAMFEAERAGLVAAAEGNPKLLARLRSRQHDYQFAEITGETRIPGNLLLARVGSTVRAVQSMAKLGGAVISSVSDLAMVGAEARGRGGSLRAGYAQGVRSIGAGRTTGERRQVANAIGVGMDGIIGSIAARFAGNEDLPGALHKVQRLFFRLNMLAWWTDAQKTGVGLAIANDLAKFRNRPFGDLAEHLRGALSGYGIGEREWRLMGQMPVYAADGRNYLDPSGVRAVPAEAIKDYMIASGLVERRRLGGAAASGAQADLERISTTRARIEPGQVNRVREDLEQALRAYLVDRTETAVPTPTARERSILTQGTQPGTPLGEALRFITQFKQFPTTVLTRPVGELAYGRGDYGGLAALIVTGTVLGYVAMAAKEVAKGREPPDPTRWEVWPAAMLQGGALGIFGDFLLGQ
;
A
#
# COMPACT_ATOMS: atom_id res chain seq x y z
N MET A 1 -25.20 -19.72 42.65
CA MET A 1 -24.48 -18.99 41.59
C MET A 1 -25.35 -17.84 41.12
N SER A 2 -24.82 -16.63 41.04
CA SER A 2 -25.52 -15.50 40.40
C SER A 2 -25.73 -15.79 38.90
N ARG A 3 -26.69 -15.12 38.25
CA ARG A 3 -26.89 -15.25 36.78
C ARG A 3 -25.61 -14.89 36.01
N THR A 4 -24.87 -13.90 36.50
CA THR A 4 -23.57 -13.48 35.97
C THR A 4 -22.55 -14.63 36.04
N GLU A 5 -22.46 -15.34 37.16
CA GLU A 5 -21.58 -16.51 37.30
C GLU A 5 -21.96 -17.66 36.36
N GLN A 6 -23.25 -17.91 36.13
CA GLN A 6 -23.70 -18.91 35.17
C GLN A 6 -23.37 -18.52 33.72
N CYS A 7 -23.47 -17.23 33.39
CA CYS A 7 -23.09 -16.70 32.07
C CYS A 7 -21.57 -16.79 31.85
N ILE A 8 -20.76 -16.43 32.86
CA ILE A 8 -19.30 -16.56 32.84
C ILE A 8 -18.90 -18.03 32.65
N ASP A 9 -19.58 -18.96 33.31
CA ASP A 9 -19.26 -20.38 33.23
C ASP A 9 -19.67 -21.01 31.88
N ALA A 10 -20.77 -20.53 31.28
CA ALA A 10 -21.14 -20.88 29.91
C ALA A 10 -20.14 -20.33 28.88
N VAL A 11 -19.62 -19.12 29.10
CA VAL A 11 -18.57 -18.51 28.27
C VAL A 11 -17.25 -19.29 28.39
N ARG A 12 -16.81 -19.65 29.61
CA ARG A 12 -15.62 -20.49 29.85
C ARG A 12 -15.69 -21.79 29.06
N ARG A 13 -16.83 -22.49 29.14
CA ARG A 13 -17.09 -23.73 28.39
C ARG A 13 -17.08 -23.54 26.87
N ALA A 14 -17.55 -22.39 26.37
CA ALA A 14 -17.61 -22.08 24.95
C ALA A 14 -16.24 -21.72 24.35
N VAL A 15 -15.40 -20.97 25.07
CA VAL A 15 -14.11 -20.48 24.58
C VAL A 15 -13.02 -21.56 24.66
N LYS A 16 -13.20 -22.60 25.50
CA LYS A 16 -12.23 -23.68 25.74
C LYS A 16 -10.84 -23.16 26.16
N ARG A 17 -10.82 -22.13 27.00
CA ARG A 17 -9.61 -21.55 27.59
C ARG A 17 -9.90 -21.08 29.01
N ASP A 18 -8.88 -21.10 29.86
CA ASP A 18 -8.94 -20.44 31.17
C ASP A 18 -9.04 -18.92 30.97
N LEU A 19 -9.98 -18.32 31.71
CA LEU A 19 -10.18 -16.87 31.76
C LEU A 19 -9.48 -16.35 33.02
N SER A 20 -8.66 -15.30 32.86
CA SER A 20 -8.07 -14.59 33.99
C SER A 20 -9.15 -13.86 34.81
N LEU A 21 -8.82 -13.43 36.04
CA LEU A 21 -9.73 -12.58 36.83
C LEU A 21 -10.08 -11.28 36.08
N GLY A 22 -9.11 -10.66 35.40
CA GLY A 22 -9.35 -9.49 34.57
C GLY A 22 -10.23 -9.76 33.34
N ASP A 23 -10.14 -10.95 32.74
CA ASP A 23 -11.02 -11.35 31.62
C ASP A 23 -12.48 -11.44 32.08
N VAL A 24 -12.70 -11.94 33.30
CA VAL A 24 -14.04 -12.07 33.89
C VAL A 24 -14.65 -10.69 34.17
N GLU A 25 -13.88 -9.78 34.74
CA GLU A 25 -14.31 -8.39 34.98
C GLU A 25 -14.63 -7.65 33.67
N ALA A 26 -13.79 -7.78 32.64
CA ALA A 26 -14.03 -7.17 31.34
C ALA A 26 -15.29 -7.72 30.64
N ILE A 27 -15.54 -9.03 30.74
CA ILE A 27 -16.76 -9.65 30.21
C ILE A 27 -18.00 -9.15 30.97
N ALA A 28 -17.91 -9.02 32.30
CA ALA A 28 -19.01 -8.51 33.12
C ALA A 28 -19.32 -7.04 32.77
N GLN A 29 -18.30 -6.19 32.64
CA GLN A 29 -18.47 -4.79 32.22
C GLN A 29 -19.11 -4.70 30.82
N ALA A 30 -18.62 -5.47 29.85
CA ALA A 30 -19.17 -5.49 28.50
C ALA A 30 -20.62 -5.99 28.44
N LEU A 31 -21.01 -6.91 29.32
CA LEU A 31 -22.39 -7.38 29.45
C LEU A 31 -23.29 -6.29 30.02
N ASP A 32 -22.85 -5.61 31.07
CA ASP A 32 -23.58 -4.52 31.72
C ASP A 32 -23.80 -3.33 30.78
N GLU A 33 -22.78 -2.95 30.01
CA GLU A 33 -22.87 -1.88 29.00
C GLU A 33 -23.92 -2.19 27.93
N ARG A 34 -23.88 -3.41 27.37
CA ARG A 34 -24.84 -3.85 26.35
C ARG A 34 -26.25 -3.97 26.89
N THR A 35 -26.38 -4.43 28.13
CA THR A 35 -27.68 -4.54 28.81
C THR A 35 -28.26 -3.14 28.99
N ARG A 36 -27.48 -2.18 29.51
CA ARG A 36 -27.89 -0.77 29.63
C ARG A 36 -28.29 -0.17 28.29
N SER A 37 -27.52 -0.42 27.23
CA SER A 37 -27.83 0.03 25.86
C SER A 37 -29.19 -0.48 25.37
N LYS A 38 -29.48 -1.77 25.57
CA LYS A 38 -30.75 -2.37 25.13
C LYS A 38 -31.94 -1.91 25.97
N THR A 39 -31.74 -1.72 27.27
CA THR A 39 -32.77 -1.12 28.14
C THR A 39 -33.07 0.31 27.71
N ALA A 40 -32.05 1.10 27.37
CA ALA A 40 -32.23 2.46 26.85
C ALA A 40 -32.97 2.48 25.50
N ALA A 41 -32.80 1.44 24.68
CA ALA A 41 -33.54 1.25 23.42
C ALA A 41 -34.98 0.70 23.62
N GLY A 42 -35.49 0.67 24.86
CA GLY A 42 -36.87 0.32 25.18
C GLY A 42 -37.15 -1.16 25.38
N LEU A 43 -36.12 -2.02 25.48
CA LEU A 43 -36.31 -3.42 25.90
C LEU A 43 -36.49 -3.53 27.42
N ASP A 44 -37.33 -4.46 27.87
CA ASP A 44 -37.39 -4.81 29.29
C ASP A 44 -36.06 -5.39 29.78
N ALA A 45 -35.74 -5.21 31.06
CA ALA A 45 -34.44 -5.56 31.62
C ALA A 45 -34.06 -7.03 31.40
N ALA A 46 -35.02 -7.96 31.47
CA ALA A 46 -34.75 -9.38 31.31
C ALA A 46 -34.45 -9.76 29.85
N THR A 47 -35.20 -9.20 28.90
CA THR A 47 -34.94 -9.38 27.46
C THR A 47 -33.66 -8.65 27.02
N ALA A 48 -33.38 -7.47 27.57
CA ALA A 48 -32.17 -6.70 27.35
C ALA A 48 -30.92 -7.48 27.78
N GLU A 49 -30.92 -8.01 29.01
CA GLU A 49 -29.83 -8.83 29.55
C GLU A 49 -29.63 -10.10 28.71
N THR A 50 -30.71 -10.79 28.36
CA THR A 50 -30.64 -12.03 27.56
C THR A 50 -30.06 -11.78 26.17
N ARG A 51 -30.53 -10.74 25.47
CA ARG A 51 -30.00 -10.37 24.14
C ARG A 51 -28.55 -9.88 24.23
N ALA A 52 -28.22 -9.10 25.26
CA ALA A 52 -26.86 -8.64 25.50
C ALA A 52 -25.89 -9.81 25.74
N ALA A 53 -26.31 -10.80 26.53
CA ALA A 53 -25.55 -12.02 26.79
C ALA A 53 -25.37 -12.87 25.53
N GLN A 54 -26.42 -13.01 24.71
CA GLN A 54 -26.33 -13.74 23.43
C GLN A 54 -25.36 -13.07 22.46
N GLU A 55 -25.49 -11.76 22.24
CA GLU A 55 -24.58 -11.00 21.37
C GLU A 55 -23.14 -11.03 21.89
N LEU A 56 -22.94 -10.94 23.21
CA LEU A 56 -21.63 -11.05 23.81
C LEU A 56 -21.04 -12.45 23.62
N ALA A 57 -21.81 -13.49 23.86
CA ALA A 57 -21.38 -14.87 23.64
C ALA A 57 -21.03 -15.14 22.16
N GLU A 58 -21.78 -14.60 21.22
CA GLU A 58 -21.47 -14.65 19.78
C GLU A 58 -20.18 -13.92 19.46
N ASP A 59 -19.99 -12.69 19.96
CA ASP A 59 -18.78 -11.91 19.78
C ASP A 59 -17.53 -12.63 20.32
N LEU A 60 -17.64 -13.25 21.51
CA LEU A 60 -16.57 -14.03 22.14
C LEU A 60 -16.22 -15.26 21.31
N ARG A 61 -17.23 -15.99 20.80
CA ARG A 61 -17.02 -17.16 19.93
C ARG A 61 -16.37 -16.76 18.61
N GLU A 62 -16.80 -15.65 18.01
CA GLU A 62 -16.21 -15.13 16.78
C GLU A 62 -14.76 -14.69 17.02
N GLY A 63 -14.50 -13.95 18.09
CA GLY A 63 -13.14 -13.54 18.52
C GLY A 63 -12.20 -14.74 18.66
N ALA A 64 -12.61 -15.77 19.38
CA ALA A 64 -11.81 -16.99 19.56
C ALA A 64 -11.52 -17.73 18.23
N ARG A 65 -12.48 -17.75 17.29
CA ARG A 65 -12.25 -18.31 15.94
C ARG A 65 -11.20 -17.49 15.17
N ILE A 66 -11.26 -16.16 15.29
CA ILE A 66 -10.31 -15.25 14.65
C ILE A 66 -8.92 -15.40 15.27
N GLU A 67 -8.78 -15.49 16.59
CA GLU A 67 -7.49 -15.73 17.25
C GLU A 67 -6.83 -17.03 16.74
N ARG A 68 -7.59 -18.13 16.68
CA ARG A 68 -7.09 -19.42 16.15
C ARG A 68 -6.67 -19.30 14.68
N ARG A 69 -7.42 -18.56 13.87
CA ARG A 69 -7.06 -18.28 12.47
C ARG A 69 -5.77 -17.45 12.40
N ASN A 70 -5.67 -16.40 13.21
CA ASN A 70 -4.53 -15.48 13.25
C ASN A 70 -3.24 -16.19 13.70
N ALA A 71 -3.34 -17.11 14.67
CA ALA A 71 -2.22 -17.97 15.06
C ALA A 71 -1.67 -18.79 13.87
N LYS A 72 -2.56 -19.40 13.08
CA LYS A 72 -2.15 -20.14 11.86
C LYS A 72 -1.53 -19.22 10.82
N LEU A 73 -2.09 -18.03 10.61
CA LEU A 73 -1.52 -17.03 9.69
C LEU A 73 -0.12 -16.61 10.14
N ASN A 74 0.09 -16.34 11.42
CA ASN A 74 1.40 -15.96 11.96
C ASN A 74 2.44 -17.07 11.81
N ILE A 75 2.07 -18.33 12.04
CA ILE A 75 2.95 -19.49 11.81
C ILE A 75 3.35 -19.57 10.32
N ALA A 76 2.37 -19.44 9.41
CA ALA A 76 2.62 -19.48 7.97
C ALA A 76 3.51 -18.33 7.50
N THR A 77 3.27 -17.11 8.00
CA THR A 77 4.07 -15.92 7.69
C THR A 77 5.50 -16.06 8.20
N ARG A 78 5.70 -16.51 9.44
CA ARG A 78 7.03 -16.81 9.99
C ARG A 78 7.77 -17.86 9.15
N ALA A 79 7.10 -18.96 8.79
CA ALA A 79 7.70 -19.99 7.95
C ALA A 79 8.08 -19.45 6.56
N ARG A 80 7.27 -18.57 5.97
CA ARG A 80 7.57 -17.92 4.69
C ARG A 80 8.80 -17.01 4.79
N PHE A 81 8.89 -16.18 5.83
CA PHE A 81 10.07 -15.33 6.06
C PHE A 81 11.34 -16.16 6.24
N ARG A 82 11.30 -17.23 7.05
CA ARG A 82 12.47 -18.10 7.25
C ARG A 82 12.90 -18.83 5.98
N ARG A 83 11.95 -19.27 5.15
CA ARG A 83 12.26 -19.83 3.81
C ARG A 83 12.89 -18.79 2.88
N HIS A 84 12.41 -17.55 2.93
CA HIS A 84 13.02 -16.45 2.17
C HIS A 84 14.46 -16.20 2.60
N VAL A 85 14.74 -16.14 3.91
CA VAL A 85 16.11 -15.99 4.43
C VAL A 85 16.99 -17.16 3.99
N ALA A 86 16.51 -18.41 4.16
CA ALA A 86 17.27 -19.59 3.75
C ALA A 86 17.55 -19.62 2.24
N GLY A 87 16.57 -19.25 1.41
CA GLY A 87 16.72 -19.13 -0.04
C GLY A 87 17.76 -18.08 -0.41
N ALA A 88 17.66 -16.87 0.16
CA ALA A 88 18.62 -15.80 -0.04
C ALA A 88 20.05 -16.22 0.33
N VAL A 89 20.23 -16.92 1.45
CA VAL A 89 21.53 -17.46 1.88
C VAL A 89 22.06 -18.51 0.92
N SER A 90 21.20 -19.42 0.43
CA SER A 90 21.60 -20.42 -0.57
C SER A 90 22.03 -19.81 -1.90
N GLU A 91 21.56 -18.60 -2.21
CA GLU A 91 21.91 -17.83 -3.40
C GLU A 91 23.02 -16.80 -3.14
N GLY A 92 23.68 -16.86 -1.97
CA GLY A 92 24.87 -16.07 -1.65
C GLY A 92 24.60 -14.65 -1.12
N ALA A 93 23.37 -14.32 -0.73
CA ALA A 93 23.07 -13.13 0.08
C ALA A 93 23.23 -13.44 1.57
N ASP A 94 23.43 -12.42 2.40
CA ASP A 94 23.47 -12.63 3.85
C ASP A 94 22.07 -12.43 4.50
N PRO A 95 21.85 -12.88 5.76
CA PRO A 95 20.58 -12.68 6.43
C PRO A 95 20.12 -11.22 6.57
N SER A 96 21.05 -10.27 6.60
CA SER A 96 20.73 -8.84 6.65
C SER A 96 20.20 -8.33 5.30
N ASP A 97 20.79 -8.78 4.20
CA ASP A 97 20.28 -8.56 2.84
C ASP A 97 18.87 -9.13 2.69
N ALA A 98 18.63 -10.34 3.20
CA ALA A 98 17.32 -10.98 3.17
C ALA A 98 16.26 -10.19 3.97
N LEU A 99 16.62 -9.67 5.14
CA LEU A 99 15.75 -8.82 5.97
C LEU A 99 15.40 -7.50 5.25
N THR A 100 16.40 -6.84 4.65
CA THR A 100 16.17 -5.62 3.84
C THR A 100 15.26 -5.90 2.65
N ALA A 101 15.53 -6.99 1.92
CA ALA A 101 14.72 -7.39 0.78
C ALA A 101 13.27 -7.70 1.17
N TRP A 102 13.06 -8.29 2.34
CA TRP A 102 11.73 -8.56 2.85
C TRP A 102 10.94 -7.28 3.16
N ASN A 103 11.56 -6.29 3.80
CA ASN A 103 10.90 -5.03 4.15
C ASN A 103 10.67 -4.13 2.93
N VAL A 104 11.73 -3.82 2.19
CA VAL A 104 11.71 -2.74 1.17
C VAL A 104 12.27 -3.15 -0.19
N GLY A 105 12.71 -4.40 -0.35
CA GLY A 105 13.30 -4.90 -1.59
C GLY A 105 14.78 -4.53 -1.73
N LEU A 106 15.53 -5.33 -2.49
CA LEU A 106 16.97 -5.16 -2.64
C LEU A 106 17.45 -5.48 -4.06
N ASN A 107 18.46 -4.72 -4.53
CA ASN A 107 18.98 -4.93 -5.87
C ASN A 107 19.75 -6.24 -6.08
N ARG A 108 20.42 -6.71 -5.04
CA ARG A 108 21.23 -7.94 -5.04
C ARG A 108 20.41 -9.12 -5.57
N ARG A 109 20.96 -9.89 -6.50
CA ARG A 109 20.27 -10.98 -7.19
C ARG A 109 20.07 -12.21 -6.28
N PHE A 110 18.82 -12.51 -5.96
CA PHE A 110 18.34 -13.80 -5.46
C PHE A 110 16.81 -13.87 -5.63
N SER A 111 16.23 -15.07 -5.58
CA SER A 111 14.77 -15.25 -5.73
C SER A 111 14.00 -14.55 -4.61
N GLY A 112 12.96 -13.79 -4.98
CA GLY A 112 12.12 -13.06 -4.01
C GLY A 112 12.74 -11.78 -3.44
N ASN A 113 13.87 -11.31 -3.96
CA ASN A 113 14.55 -10.09 -3.50
C ASN A 113 13.74 -8.78 -3.70
N ARG A 114 12.69 -8.76 -4.52
CA ARG A 114 11.85 -7.59 -4.84
C ARG A 114 10.42 -7.68 -4.33
N LEU A 115 9.90 -8.87 -4.06
CA LEU A 115 8.55 -9.03 -3.47
C LEU A 115 8.58 -8.71 -1.97
N SER A 116 8.79 -7.44 -1.65
CA SER A 116 8.89 -6.89 -0.30
C SER A 116 7.53 -6.52 0.30
N VAL A 117 7.49 -6.11 1.56
CA VAL A 117 6.28 -5.53 2.19
C VAL A 117 5.86 -4.28 1.44
N ASP A 118 6.78 -3.35 1.18
CA ASP A 118 6.52 -2.13 0.40
C ASP A 118 5.97 -2.45 -1.01
N ALA A 119 6.56 -3.42 -1.72
CA ALA A 119 6.09 -3.83 -3.04
C ALA A 119 4.66 -4.40 -3.00
N ARG A 120 4.32 -5.17 -1.95
CA ARG A 120 2.94 -5.65 -1.73
C ARG A 120 1.99 -4.49 -1.46
N GLN A 121 2.36 -3.54 -0.59
CA GLN A 121 1.53 -2.37 -0.31
C GLN A 121 1.22 -1.59 -1.61
N ASN A 122 2.23 -1.41 -2.47
CA ASN A 122 2.07 -0.74 -3.76
C ASN A 122 1.21 -1.56 -4.74
N ALA A 123 1.35 -2.88 -4.78
CA ALA A 123 0.52 -3.74 -5.59
C ALA A 123 -0.96 -3.73 -5.14
N TRP A 124 -1.22 -3.72 -3.83
CA TRP A 124 -2.58 -3.55 -3.29
C TRP A 124 -3.18 -2.18 -3.60
N ARG A 125 -2.38 -1.12 -3.46
CA ARG A 125 -2.78 0.24 -3.84
C ARG A 125 -3.17 0.29 -5.33
N ALA A 126 -2.32 -0.27 -6.19
CA ALA A 126 -2.57 -0.38 -7.63
C ALA A 126 -3.84 -1.21 -7.92
N LYS A 127 -4.10 -2.30 -7.19
CA LYS A 127 -5.31 -3.12 -7.36
C LYS A 127 -6.58 -2.36 -7.00
N PHE A 128 -6.61 -1.68 -5.85
CA PHE A 128 -7.81 -0.98 -5.39
C PHE A 128 -8.03 0.34 -6.11
N VAL A 129 -7.03 1.21 -6.15
CA VAL A 129 -7.16 2.52 -6.79
C VAL A 129 -7.24 2.37 -8.30
N GLY A 130 -6.40 1.51 -8.90
CA GLY A 130 -6.43 1.17 -10.33
C GLY A 130 -7.76 0.61 -10.76
N GLY A 131 -8.27 -0.37 -10.02
CA GLY A 131 -9.59 -0.93 -10.26
C GLY A 131 -10.70 0.11 -10.14
N LEU A 132 -10.69 0.92 -9.08
CA LEU A 132 -11.70 1.96 -8.85
C LEU A 132 -11.77 2.93 -10.03
N VAL A 133 -10.62 3.43 -10.47
CA VAL A 133 -10.54 4.37 -11.59
C VAL A 133 -10.87 3.70 -12.92
N HIS A 134 -10.53 2.41 -13.08
CA HIS A 134 -10.93 1.62 -14.23
C HIS A 134 -12.47 1.54 -14.32
N ASP A 135 -13.13 1.10 -13.24
CA ASP A 135 -14.58 0.93 -13.19
C ASP A 135 -15.33 2.27 -13.37
N LEU A 136 -14.83 3.36 -12.77
CA LEU A 136 -15.41 4.69 -12.99
C LEU A 136 -15.34 5.13 -14.46
N ASN A 137 -14.18 4.98 -15.10
CA ASN A 137 -14.02 5.35 -16.51
C ASN A 137 -14.81 4.44 -17.46
N ALA A 138 -14.94 3.15 -17.10
CA ALA A 138 -15.71 2.20 -17.90
C ALA A 138 -17.21 2.50 -17.82
N ALA A 139 -17.70 3.01 -16.69
CA ALA A 139 -19.08 3.46 -16.55
C ALA A 139 -19.34 4.79 -17.26
N ASP A 140 -18.55 5.83 -16.97
CA ASP A 140 -18.53 7.09 -17.71
C ASP A 140 -17.21 7.86 -17.42
N PRO A 141 -16.40 8.21 -18.44
CA PRO A 141 -15.19 9.02 -18.25
C PRO A 141 -15.41 10.36 -17.53
N ALA A 142 -16.63 10.92 -17.56
CA ALA A 142 -16.99 12.15 -16.87
C ALA A 142 -17.01 12.01 -15.34
N TYR A 143 -17.16 10.80 -14.79
CA TYR A 143 -17.28 10.59 -13.35
C TYR A 143 -16.03 10.99 -12.57
N LEU A 144 -14.84 10.79 -13.14
CA LEU A 144 -13.61 11.29 -12.52
C LEU A 144 -13.58 12.81 -12.48
N LYS A 145 -14.14 13.49 -13.49
CA LYS A 145 -14.26 14.94 -13.50
C LYS A 145 -15.20 15.39 -12.38
N ILE A 146 -16.39 14.78 -12.27
CA ILE A 146 -17.37 15.05 -11.19
C ILE A 146 -16.68 15.00 -9.82
N LEU A 147 -16.02 13.88 -9.51
CA LEU A 147 -15.28 13.67 -8.25
C LEU A 147 -14.16 14.69 -8.05
N SER A 148 -13.39 14.99 -9.10
CA SER A 148 -12.28 15.97 -9.02
C SER A 148 -12.76 17.40 -8.80
N THR A 149 -13.98 17.72 -9.22
CA THR A 149 -14.63 19.02 -9.04
C THR A 149 -15.47 19.09 -7.76
N HIS A 150 -15.56 18.00 -7.01
CA HIS A 150 -16.42 17.86 -5.82
C HIS A 150 -17.90 18.08 -6.15
N ALA A 151 -18.28 17.84 -7.40
CA ALA A 151 -19.67 17.90 -7.83
C ALA A 151 -20.35 16.63 -7.30
N LEU A 152 -21.58 16.79 -6.80
CA LEU A 152 -22.39 15.71 -6.26
C LEU A 152 -21.83 15.02 -5.00
N ASP A 153 -20.84 15.59 -4.30
CA ASP A 153 -20.24 14.95 -3.10
C ASP A 153 -21.31 14.59 -2.05
N ARG A 154 -22.32 15.44 -1.86
CA ARG A 154 -23.41 15.21 -0.91
C ARG A 154 -24.35 14.09 -1.38
N GLU A 155 -24.71 14.09 -2.64
CA GLU A 155 -25.55 13.07 -3.26
C GLU A 155 -24.85 11.71 -3.22
N ILE A 156 -23.59 11.66 -3.62
CA ILE A 156 -22.75 10.46 -3.55
C ILE A 156 -22.69 9.95 -2.11
N ALA A 157 -22.48 10.84 -1.12
CA ALA A 157 -22.44 10.45 0.29
C ALA A 157 -23.75 9.83 0.78
N ARG A 158 -24.91 10.38 0.38
CA ARG A 158 -26.23 9.84 0.72
C ARG A 158 -26.45 8.46 0.10
N GLU A 159 -26.06 8.27 -1.16
CA GLU A 159 -26.14 6.95 -1.81
C GLU A 159 -25.19 5.95 -1.14
N MET A 160 -23.96 6.34 -0.83
CA MET A 160 -23.00 5.48 -0.11
C MET A 160 -23.49 5.12 1.29
N TRP A 161 -24.12 6.07 1.99
CA TRP A 161 -24.72 5.83 3.30
C TRP A 161 -25.76 4.72 3.22
N GLU A 162 -26.69 4.80 2.27
CA GLU A 162 -27.72 3.79 2.08
C GLU A 162 -27.14 2.44 1.64
N LEU A 163 -26.15 2.42 0.73
CA LEU A 163 -25.41 1.20 0.37
C LEU A 163 -24.67 0.58 1.56
N GLY A 164 -24.21 1.41 2.51
CA GLY A 164 -23.55 0.99 3.75
C GLY A 164 -24.51 0.44 4.81
N ARG A 165 -25.83 0.57 4.65
CA ARG A 165 -26.80 0.02 5.62
C ARG A 165 -26.91 -1.50 5.51
N PRO A 166 -27.43 -2.19 6.54
CA PRO A 166 -27.64 -3.63 6.48
C PRO A 166 -28.45 -4.05 5.24
N PRO A 167 -28.18 -5.24 4.67
CA PRO A 167 -28.91 -5.74 3.50
C PRO A 167 -30.43 -5.69 3.71
N GLY A 168 -31.17 -5.15 2.74
CA GLY A 168 -32.62 -5.00 2.81
C GLY A 168 -33.13 -3.78 3.58
N VAL A 169 -32.26 -3.04 4.28
CA VAL A 169 -32.62 -1.80 4.99
C VAL A 169 -32.34 -0.56 4.15
N GLY A 170 -31.20 -0.56 3.43
CA GLY A 170 -30.80 0.56 2.58
C GLY A 170 -31.72 0.75 1.38
N ARG A 171 -32.08 1.99 1.09
CA ARG A 171 -32.84 2.37 -0.10
C ARG A 171 -31.90 2.57 -1.29
N LYS A 172 -32.34 2.22 -2.50
CA LYS A 172 -31.56 2.42 -3.72
C LYS A 172 -31.93 3.75 -4.36
N HIS A 173 -30.93 4.46 -4.89
CA HIS A 173 -31.11 5.67 -5.70
C HIS A 173 -31.92 6.77 -4.99
N VAL A 174 -31.59 7.03 -3.72
CA VAL A 174 -32.35 7.93 -2.85
C VAL A 174 -32.28 9.41 -3.25
N THR A 175 -31.26 9.78 -4.02
CA THR A 175 -31.03 11.17 -4.46
C THR A 175 -31.69 11.49 -5.79
N GLY A 176 -32.09 10.48 -6.55
CA GLY A 176 -32.54 10.62 -7.94
C GLY A 176 -31.43 10.90 -8.96
N SER A 177 -30.17 11.13 -8.55
CA SER A 177 -29.04 11.27 -9.48
C SER A 177 -28.47 9.91 -9.84
N SER A 178 -28.56 9.55 -11.13
CA SER A 178 -28.03 8.28 -11.64
C SER A 178 -26.50 8.27 -11.56
N GLU A 179 -25.86 9.41 -11.82
CA GLU A 179 -24.41 9.61 -11.73
C GLU A 179 -23.94 9.38 -10.30
N ALA A 180 -24.57 10.02 -9.31
CA ALA A 180 -24.23 9.86 -7.90
C ALA A 180 -24.38 8.40 -7.44
N TYR A 181 -25.45 7.73 -7.89
CA TYR A 181 -25.71 6.34 -7.55
C TYR A 181 -24.65 5.39 -8.12
N VAL A 182 -24.30 5.51 -9.40
CA VAL A 182 -23.28 4.66 -10.02
C VAL A 182 -21.91 4.92 -9.41
N ILE A 183 -21.54 6.18 -9.18
CA ILE A 183 -20.30 6.54 -8.50
C ILE A 183 -20.26 5.91 -7.11
N ALA A 184 -21.32 6.07 -6.31
CA ALA A 184 -21.41 5.50 -4.96
C ALA A 184 -21.28 3.97 -4.96
N GLN A 185 -21.88 3.27 -5.92
CA GLN A 185 -21.72 1.81 -6.08
C GLN A 185 -20.26 1.41 -6.30
N VAL A 186 -19.54 2.12 -7.18
CA VAL A 186 -18.13 1.83 -7.45
C VAL A 186 -17.27 2.12 -6.22
N LEU A 187 -17.44 3.28 -5.57
CA LEU A 187 -16.70 3.61 -4.35
C LEU A 187 -16.95 2.56 -3.24
N HIS A 188 -18.22 2.22 -3.00
CA HIS A 188 -18.61 1.21 -2.00
C HIS A 188 -18.03 -0.17 -2.30
N LYS A 189 -18.03 -0.62 -3.57
CA LYS A 189 -17.43 -1.89 -4.01
C LYS A 189 -15.97 -2.00 -3.56
N TYR A 190 -15.16 -0.97 -3.79
CA TYR A 190 -13.74 -0.98 -3.44
C TYR A 190 -13.49 -0.82 -1.93
N SER A 191 -14.31 -0.05 -1.23
CA SER A 191 -14.28 0.00 0.24
C SER A 191 -14.58 -1.36 0.88
N GLN A 192 -15.57 -2.11 0.37
CA GLN A 192 -15.87 -3.46 0.86
C GLN A 192 -14.80 -4.48 0.45
N ALA A 193 -14.25 -4.38 -0.76
CA ALA A 193 -13.18 -5.25 -1.22
C ALA A 193 -11.91 -5.10 -0.37
N SER A 194 -11.51 -3.86 -0.03
CA SER A 194 -10.34 -3.60 0.81
C SER A 194 -10.56 -4.05 2.27
N ARG A 195 -11.78 -3.90 2.80
CA ARG A 195 -12.17 -4.46 4.10
C ARG A 195 -12.08 -5.99 4.12
N ALA A 196 -12.66 -6.65 3.12
CA ALA A 196 -12.63 -8.11 3.00
C ALA A 196 -11.20 -8.64 2.88
N ALA A 197 -10.35 -7.95 2.11
CA ALA A 197 -8.95 -8.32 1.95
C ALA A 197 -8.16 -8.21 3.27
N GLN A 198 -8.37 -7.15 4.05
CA GLN A 198 -7.78 -7.02 5.40
C GLN A 198 -8.26 -8.16 6.32
N ASN A 199 -9.56 -8.47 6.31
CA ASN A 199 -10.13 -9.51 7.16
C ASN A 199 -9.60 -10.91 6.82
N ALA A 200 -9.33 -11.18 5.55
CA ALA A 200 -8.72 -12.43 5.10
C ALA A 200 -7.29 -12.63 5.64
N ARG A 201 -6.62 -11.55 6.07
CA ARG A 201 -5.21 -11.52 6.49
C ARG A 201 -5.01 -11.32 7.99
N GLY A 202 -6.10 -11.39 8.74
CA GLY A 202 -6.08 -11.46 10.19
C GLY A 202 -6.79 -10.31 10.89
N ALA A 203 -7.18 -9.26 10.16
CA ALA A 203 -8.07 -8.25 10.70
C ALA A 203 -9.50 -8.80 10.91
N TRP A 204 -10.31 -8.04 11.64
CA TRP A 204 -11.71 -8.29 11.94
C TRP A 204 -12.51 -6.98 11.92
N ILE A 205 -12.54 -6.38 10.74
CA ILE A 205 -13.21 -5.13 10.45
C ILE A 205 -14.68 -5.42 10.15
N ARG A 206 -15.58 -4.93 11.00
CA ARG A 206 -17.03 -5.08 10.82
C ARG A 206 -17.55 -4.16 9.72
N ASN A 207 -18.75 -4.44 9.22
CA ASN A 207 -19.43 -3.47 8.36
C ASN A 207 -20.10 -2.42 9.26
N LEU A 208 -19.75 -1.15 9.09
CA LEU A 208 -20.38 -0.06 9.84
C LEU A 208 -21.65 0.37 9.09
N PRO A 209 -22.84 0.32 9.73
CA PRO A 209 -24.06 0.82 9.12
C PRO A 209 -23.92 2.29 8.74
N GLY A 210 -24.14 2.61 7.46
CA GLY A 210 -23.97 3.98 6.95
C GLY A 210 -22.53 4.36 6.62
N TYR A 211 -21.62 3.39 6.48
CA TYR A 211 -20.22 3.71 6.16
C TYR A 211 -20.08 4.41 4.80
N ILE A 212 -19.55 5.63 4.81
CA ILE A 212 -19.19 6.39 3.61
C ILE A 212 -17.68 6.20 3.33
N PHE A 213 -16.82 6.82 4.14
CA PHE A 213 -15.37 6.60 4.11
C PHE A 213 -14.76 6.81 5.50
N ARG A 214 -13.46 6.50 5.63
CA ARG A 214 -12.74 6.66 6.91
C ARG A 214 -12.69 8.13 7.31
N GLN A 215 -13.17 8.45 8.50
CA GLN A 215 -13.12 9.81 9.04
C GLN A 215 -11.68 10.32 9.11
N SER A 216 -11.47 11.54 8.65
CA SER A 216 -10.21 12.28 8.74
C SER A 216 -10.45 13.58 9.49
N HIS A 217 -9.40 14.11 10.13
CA HIS A 217 -9.49 15.29 10.98
C HIS A 217 -8.33 16.27 10.68
N ASP A 218 -8.66 17.56 10.55
CA ASP A 218 -7.73 18.68 10.50
C ASP A 218 -7.56 19.20 11.93
N GLU A 219 -6.53 18.70 12.59
CA GLU A 219 -6.22 18.97 13.99
C GLU A 219 -5.99 20.46 14.22
N TYR A 220 -5.50 21.19 13.22
CA TYR A 220 -5.28 22.63 13.35
C TYR A 220 -6.60 23.41 13.36
N ARG A 221 -7.54 23.09 12.45
CA ARG A 221 -8.87 23.72 12.46
C ARG A 221 -9.60 23.41 13.75
N MET A 222 -9.48 22.18 14.24
CA MET A 222 -10.01 21.76 15.52
C MET A 222 -9.36 22.56 16.66
N ARG A 223 -8.04 22.50 16.85
CA ARG A 223 -7.33 23.27 17.90
C ARG A 223 -7.66 24.76 17.90
N LYS A 224 -7.77 25.38 16.72
CA LYS A 224 -8.13 26.80 16.57
C LYS A 224 -9.53 27.12 17.07
N MET A 225 -10.49 26.21 16.90
CA MET A 225 -11.86 26.39 17.36
C MET A 225 -12.00 26.14 18.86
N GLY A 226 -11.21 25.21 19.42
CA GLY A 226 -11.32 24.77 20.81
C GLY A 226 -12.42 23.73 21.01
N PHE A 227 -12.31 22.97 22.11
CA PHE A 227 -13.18 21.82 22.39
C PHE A 227 -14.65 22.19 22.50
N GLN A 228 -14.98 23.25 23.24
CA GLN A 228 -16.37 23.66 23.50
C GLN A 228 -17.12 23.95 22.19
N ALA A 229 -16.57 24.80 21.33
CA ALA A 229 -17.19 25.14 20.05
C ALA A 229 -17.24 23.95 19.07
N TRP A 230 -16.28 23.03 19.13
CA TRP A 230 -16.34 21.80 18.35
C TRP A 230 -17.42 20.84 18.86
N ARG A 231 -17.51 20.66 20.18
CA ARG A 231 -18.54 19.85 20.84
C ARG A 231 -19.92 20.39 20.47
N ASP A 232 -20.15 21.68 20.62
CA ASP A 232 -21.45 22.30 20.34
C ASP A 232 -21.85 22.16 18.87
N PHE A 233 -20.86 22.14 17.96
CA PHE A 233 -21.11 21.88 16.55
C PHE A 233 -21.46 20.42 16.26
N ILE A 234 -20.75 19.47 16.88
CA ILE A 234 -20.88 18.04 16.53
C ILE A 234 -22.01 17.36 17.29
N MET A 235 -22.31 17.76 18.53
CA MET A 235 -23.34 17.15 19.37
C MET A 235 -24.70 16.96 18.67
N PRO A 236 -25.28 17.95 17.97
CA PRO A 236 -26.55 17.77 17.27
C PRO A 236 -26.45 16.89 16.00
N LYS A 237 -25.25 16.54 15.57
CA LYS A 237 -24.96 15.77 14.35
C LYS A 237 -24.71 14.28 14.61
N LEU A 238 -24.65 13.89 15.88
CA LEU A 238 -24.31 12.54 16.32
C LEU A 238 -25.56 11.72 16.63
N ASP A 239 -25.46 10.42 16.37
CA ASP A 239 -26.38 9.42 16.88
C ASP A 239 -26.06 9.19 18.37
N LEU A 240 -26.75 9.94 19.24
CA LEU A 240 -26.54 9.92 20.68
C LEU A 240 -26.88 8.56 21.29
N ASP A 241 -27.80 7.81 20.70
CA ASP A 241 -28.16 6.46 21.14
C ASP A 241 -27.00 5.48 20.96
N ARG A 242 -26.16 5.69 19.94
CA ARG A 242 -24.90 4.95 19.75
C ARG A 242 -23.78 5.39 20.70
N LEU A 243 -23.81 6.62 21.22
CA LEU A 243 -22.78 7.13 22.14
C LEU A 243 -23.08 6.89 23.62
N ALA A 244 -24.35 6.95 24.01
CA ALA A 244 -24.80 6.81 25.39
C ALA A 244 -24.30 5.52 26.09
N PRO A 245 -24.16 4.36 25.42
CA PRO A 245 -23.61 3.15 26.05
C PRO A 245 -22.14 3.27 26.48
N HIS A 246 -21.40 4.24 25.96
CA HIS A 246 -19.96 4.43 26.20
C HIS A 246 -19.66 5.38 27.37
N GLY A 247 -20.67 5.77 28.14
CA GLY A 247 -20.50 6.66 29.30
C GLY A 247 -21.03 8.07 29.03
N ASN A 248 -20.54 9.05 29.79
CA ASN A 248 -20.95 10.43 29.62
C ASN A 248 -20.50 10.94 28.24
N VAL A 249 -21.46 11.37 27.42
CA VAL A 249 -21.18 11.81 26.04
C VAL A 249 -20.13 12.93 26.00
N ASN A 250 -20.12 13.85 26.96
CA ASN A 250 -19.11 14.92 27.00
C ASN A 250 -17.70 14.39 27.25
N GLU A 251 -17.54 13.43 28.15
CA GLU A 251 -16.24 12.81 28.45
C GLU A 251 -15.75 11.98 27.26
N VAL A 252 -16.64 11.24 26.60
CA VAL A 252 -16.34 10.49 25.36
C VAL A 252 -15.87 11.45 24.27
N LEU A 253 -16.56 12.57 24.07
CA LEU A 253 -16.19 13.58 23.08
C LEU A 253 -14.89 14.30 23.43
N GLU A 254 -14.61 14.55 24.71
CA GLU A 254 -13.36 15.16 25.16
C GLU A 254 -12.16 14.23 24.96
N GLY A 255 -12.33 12.93 25.24
CA GLY A 255 -11.33 11.90 24.95
C GLY A 255 -11.07 11.75 23.45
N ALA A 256 -12.13 11.74 22.64
CA ALA A 256 -12.03 11.71 21.18
C ALA A 256 -11.31 12.97 20.65
N TRP A 257 -11.71 14.15 21.11
CA TRP A 257 -11.06 15.42 20.78
C TRP A 257 -9.56 15.38 21.08
N THR A 258 -9.19 15.03 22.32
CA THR A 258 -7.80 15.00 22.79
C THR A 258 -6.96 14.05 21.94
N THR A 259 -7.47 12.87 21.63
CA THR A 259 -6.83 11.87 20.75
C THR A 259 -6.65 12.38 19.32
N ILE A 260 -7.65 13.10 18.80
CA ILE A 260 -7.59 13.67 17.47
C ILE A 260 -6.53 14.78 17.44
N ILE A 261 -6.63 15.76 18.33
CA ILE A 261 -5.74 16.93 18.31
C ILE A 261 -4.31 16.58 18.68
N SER A 262 -4.05 15.51 19.43
CA SER A 262 -2.68 15.06 19.74
C SER A 262 -2.02 14.33 18.56
N GLY A 263 -2.77 13.99 17.52
CA GLY A 263 -2.29 13.14 16.42
C GLY A 263 -2.30 11.65 16.76
N GLY A 264 -2.76 11.25 17.95
CA GLY A 264 -2.85 9.84 18.36
C GLY A 264 -3.73 8.99 17.43
N HIS A 265 -4.70 9.60 16.76
CA HIS A 265 -5.52 8.91 15.74
C HIS A 265 -4.74 8.50 14.48
N LEU A 266 -3.56 9.08 14.21
CA LEU A 266 -2.66 8.72 13.12
C LEU A 266 -1.74 7.54 13.47
N ALA A 267 -1.67 7.18 14.75
CA ALA A 267 -0.84 6.09 15.27
C ALA A 267 -1.49 4.70 15.16
N HIS A 268 -2.55 4.53 14.35
CA HIS A 268 -3.22 3.24 14.18
C HIS A 268 -2.32 2.11 13.64
N LEU A 269 -1.13 2.46 13.13
CA LEU A 269 -0.08 1.53 12.66
C LEU A 269 1.08 1.35 13.64
N VAL A 270 1.13 2.10 14.75
CA VAL A 270 2.23 2.13 15.74
C VAL A 270 1.78 1.47 17.04
N ASP A 271 2.69 0.77 17.72
CA ASP A 271 2.37 -0.02 18.93
C ASP A 271 2.17 0.80 20.21
N GLU A 272 2.55 2.07 20.25
CA GLU A 272 2.57 2.89 21.47
C GLU A 272 1.43 3.91 21.54
N VAL A 273 0.19 3.46 21.68
CA VAL A 273 -0.85 4.33 22.26
C VAL A 273 -1.65 3.53 23.29
N ASP A 274 -1.38 3.79 24.56
CA ASP A 274 -2.26 3.40 25.66
C ASP A 274 -3.61 4.10 25.48
N GLY A 275 -4.68 3.31 25.31
CA GLY A 275 -6.03 3.85 25.22
C GLY A 275 -7.07 2.78 24.93
N ALA A 276 -7.75 2.36 25.99
CA ALA A 276 -9.03 1.63 26.04
C ALA A 276 -9.20 0.43 25.09
N GLU A 277 -8.85 -0.75 25.60
CA GLU A 277 -9.26 -2.05 25.05
C GLU A 277 -10.77 -2.25 25.23
N ILE A 278 -11.57 -2.16 24.16
CA ILE A 278 -12.93 -2.70 24.17
C ILE A 278 -13.14 -3.57 22.94
N ALA A 279 -12.51 -4.75 22.99
CA ALA A 279 -12.93 -5.93 22.26
C ALA A 279 -12.93 -7.10 23.24
N ALA A 280 -14.05 -7.28 23.94
CA ALA A 280 -14.23 -8.29 25.00
C ALA A 280 -13.85 -9.74 24.60
N GLY A 281 -13.67 -10.03 23.30
CA GLY A 281 -13.26 -11.33 22.77
C GLY A 281 -11.77 -11.49 22.40
N PHE A 282 -10.91 -10.52 22.70
CA PHE A 282 -9.47 -10.60 22.43
C PHE A 282 -8.65 -10.18 23.65
N THR A 283 -8.02 -11.16 24.29
CA THR A 283 -7.16 -10.95 25.46
C THR A 283 -5.68 -10.98 25.03
N GLY A 284 -4.86 -10.02 25.46
CA GLY A 284 -3.42 -9.97 25.19
C GLY A 284 -2.97 -8.67 24.51
N ALA A 285 -1.65 -8.41 24.55
CA ALA A 285 -1.01 -7.18 24.09
C ALA A 285 -1.55 -6.67 22.74
N ALA A 286 -1.87 -5.37 22.68
CA ALA A 286 -2.49 -4.71 21.53
C ALA A 286 -1.74 -5.03 20.24
N ASN A 287 -2.40 -5.75 19.32
CA ASN A 287 -1.83 -6.12 18.02
C ASN A 287 -2.46 -5.29 16.88
N LEU A 288 -1.74 -5.06 15.79
CA LEU A 288 -2.23 -4.27 14.65
C LEU A 288 -3.60 -4.75 14.14
N ALA A 289 -3.79 -6.07 14.04
CA ALA A 289 -5.06 -6.63 13.60
C ALA A 289 -6.23 -6.23 14.52
N LYS A 290 -6.02 -6.18 15.84
CA LYS A 290 -6.98 -5.75 16.87
C LYS A 290 -7.27 -4.26 16.68
N ARG A 291 -6.24 -3.41 16.58
CA ARG A 291 -6.39 -1.95 16.37
C ARG A 291 -7.16 -1.61 15.09
N VAL A 292 -6.88 -2.30 13.99
CA VAL A 292 -7.61 -2.11 12.72
C VAL A 292 -9.06 -2.59 12.83
N SER A 293 -9.32 -3.59 13.69
CA SER A 293 -10.67 -4.09 14.00
C SER A 293 -11.45 -3.18 14.95
N GLU A 294 -10.77 -2.32 15.71
CA GLU A 294 -11.33 -1.33 16.64
C GLU A 294 -11.93 -0.11 15.93
N GLN A 295 -12.72 -0.33 14.88
CA GLN A 295 -13.48 0.72 14.18
C GLN A 295 -14.48 1.49 15.06
N ARG A 296 -14.65 1.09 16.33
CA ARG A 296 -15.48 1.75 17.35
C ARG A 296 -15.03 3.17 17.69
N ARG A 297 -13.83 3.60 17.28
CA ARG A 297 -13.32 4.98 17.49
C ARG A 297 -13.80 5.99 16.44
N THR A 298 -14.85 5.67 15.68
CA THR A 298 -15.44 6.58 14.70
C THR A 298 -16.62 7.33 15.33
N LEU A 299 -16.74 8.63 15.02
CA LEU A 299 -17.85 9.44 15.51
C LEU A 299 -19.14 8.95 14.82
N PRO A 300 -20.17 8.50 15.57
CA PRO A 300 -21.38 7.97 14.96
C PRO A 300 -22.26 9.14 14.54
N PHE A 301 -22.20 9.52 13.26
CA PHE A 301 -23.08 10.55 12.72
C PHE A 301 -24.52 10.04 12.58
N ALA A 302 -25.50 10.93 12.74
CA ALA A 302 -26.92 10.60 12.59
C ALA A 302 -27.30 10.39 11.12
N THR A 303 -26.74 11.20 10.22
CA THR A 303 -27.05 11.18 8.79
C THR A 303 -25.81 11.31 7.91
N ALA A 304 -25.96 10.99 6.62
CA ALA A 304 -24.93 11.24 5.62
C ALA A 304 -24.57 12.74 5.50
N ASP A 305 -25.57 13.61 5.61
CA ASP A 305 -25.38 15.05 5.51
C ASP A 305 -24.59 15.59 6.70
N ASP A 306 -24.84 15.08 7.89
CA ASP A 306 -24.10 15.43 9.10
C ASP A 306 -22.63 15.03 9.04
N PHE A 307 -22.37 13.84 8.50
CA PHE A 307 -21.01 13.38 8.24
C PHE A 307 -20.29 14.31 7.23
N ILE A 308 -20.95 14.68 6.12
CA ILE A 308 -20.34 15.54 5.10
C ILE A 308 -20.15 16.97 5.59
N ASP A 309 -21.10 17.52 6.36
CA ASP A 309 -20.97 18.85 6.98
C ASP A 309 -19.78 18.89 7.94
N TYR A 310 -19.63 17.84 8.75
CA TYR A 310 -18.48 17.69 9.63
C TYR A 310 -17.17 17.62 8.84
N HIS A 311 -17.13 16.76 7.81
CA HIS A 311 -15.94 16.58 6.99
C HIS A 311 -15.54 17.86 6.24
N ALA A 312 -16.50 18.62 5.71
CA ALA A 312 -16.22 19.89 5.05
C ALA A 312 -15.55 20.90 6.01
N ARG A 313 -15.94 20.89 7.29
CA ARG A 313 -15.44 21.83 8.29
C ARG A 313 -14.14 21.37 8.94
N PHE A 314 -14.08 20.12 9.39
CA PHE A 314 -12.99 19.55 10.19
C PHE A 314 -12.27 18.38 9.54
N GLY A 315 -12.70 17.92 8.38
CA GLY A 315 -12.01 16.87 7.64
C GLY A 315 -10.84 17.37 6.83
N ARG A 316 -10.03 16.42 6.37
CA ARG A 316 -8.97 16.64 5.37
C ARG A 316 -9.44 16.15 4.01
N GLY A 317 -9.32 17.02 3.01
CA GLY A 317 -9.62 16.71 1.62
C GLY A 317 -11.11 16.75 1.26
N SER A 318 -11.45 16.10 0.17
CA SER A 318 -12.81 15.87 -0.33
C SER A 318 -13.30 14.44 -0.07
N LEU A 319 -14.57 14.14 -0.38
CA LEU A 319 -15.10 12.78 -0.28
C LEU A 319 -14.23 11.77 -1.04
N PHE A 320 -13.86 12.11 -2.28
CA PHE A 320 -13.07 11.22 -3.11
C PHE A 320 -11.66 11.01 -2.55
N GLU A 321 -11.00 12.09 -2.11
CA GLU A 321 -9.68 12.01 -1.47
C GLU A 321 -9.76 11.17 -0.16
N GLY A 322 -10.86 11.27 0.60
CA GLY A 322 -11.12 10.46 1.79
C GLY A 322 -11.27 8.96 1.48
N VAL A 323 -11.96 8.61 0.40
CA VAL A 323 -12.05 7.21 -0.08
C VAL A 323 -10.67 6.70 -0.52
N LEU A 324 -9.94 7.46 -1.33
CA LEU A 324 -8.60 7.07 -1.79
C LEU A 324 -7.64 6.86 -0.62
N HIS A 325 -7.63 7.77 0.35
CA HIS A 325 -6.84 7.63 1.56
C HIS A 325 -7.20 6.36 2.35
N GLY A 326 -8.50 6.05 2.47
CA GLY A 326 -8.97 4.81 3.07
C GLY A 326 -8.44 3.55 2.38
N LEU A 327 -8.40 3.56 1.04
CA LEU A 327 -7.84 2.45 0.24
C LEU A 327 -6.32 2.33 0.37
N GLU A 328 -5.60 3.45 0.44
CA GLU A 328 -4.16 3.48 0.67
C GLU A 328 -3.80 2.92 2.05
N GLN A 329 -4.51 3.34 3.09
CA GLN A 329 -4.33 2.82 4.45
C GLN A 329 -4.63 1.31 4.51
N ALA A 330 -5.72 0.87 3.89
CA ALA A 330 -6.03 -0.56 3.80
C ALA A 330 -4.91 -1.34 3.09
N SER A 331 -4.33 -0.79 2.02
CA SER A 331 -3.22 -1.40 1.28
C SER A 331 -1.96 -1.52 2.13
N GLN A 332 -1.65 -0.49 2.93
CA GLN A 332 -0.53 -0.49 3.87
C GLN A 332 -0.71 -1.58 4.94
N THR A 333 -1.88 -1.64 5.56
CA THR A 333 -2.24 -2.67 6.54
C THR A 333 -2.15 -4.07 5.94
N ILE A 334 -2.71 -4.28 4.75
CA ILE A 334 -2.67 -5.57 4.07
C ILE A 334 -1.22 -6.04 3.85
N GLY A 335 -0.36 -5.17 3.32
CA GLY A 335 1.05 -5.52 3.10
C GLY A 335 1.78 -5.89 4.40
N LEU A 336 1.51 -5.19 5.51
CA LEU A 336 2.08 -5.51 6.82
C LEU A 336 1.58 -6.86 7.36
N LEU A 337 0.28 -7.13 7.24
CA LEU A 337 -0.31 -8.42 7.66
C LEU A 337 0.22 -9.59 6.81
N GLU A 338 0.40 -9.39 5.50
CA GLU A 338 1.04 -10.38 4.62
C GLU A 338 2.53 -10.55 4.93
N GLY A 339 3.25 -9.48 5.24
CA GLY A 339 4.69 -9.50 5.49
C GLY A 339 5.08 -10.08 6.84
N TRP A 340 4.44 -9.60 7.90
CA TRP A 340 4.85 -9.81 9.28
C TRP A 340 3.75 -10.39 10.18
N GLY A 341 2.55 -10.62 9.64
CA GLY A 341 1.45 -11.23 10.38
C GLY A 341 0.65 -10.23 11.20
N THR A 342 -0.13 -10.72 12.16
CA THR A 342 -1.11 -9.90 12.88
C THR A 342 -0.51 -8.96 13.93
N ASN A 343 0.75 -9.20 14.32
CA ASN A 343 1.56 -8.29 15.11
C ASN A 343 2.91 -8.04 14.39
N PRO A 344 2.95 -7.07 13.46
CA PRO A 344 4.12 -6.87 12.61
C PRO A 344 5.41 -6.55 13.35
N ARG A 345 5.38 -5.63 14.33
CA ARG A 345 6.58 -5.19 15.07
C ARG A 345 7.15 -6.34 15.87
N ALA A 346 6.33 -7.02 16.66
CA ALA A 346 6.78 -8.13 17.48
C ALA A 346 7.36 -9.27 16.64
N MET A 347 6.77 -9.56 15.46
CA MET A 347 7.33 -10.55 14.53
C MET A 347 8.67 -10.10 13.96
N PHE A 348 8.77 -8.85 13.49
CA PHE A 348 10.01 -8.28 12.96
C PHE A 348 11.15 -8.32 13.99
N GLU A 349 10.89 -7.86 15.20
CA GLU A 349 11.88 -7.85 16.28
C GLU A 349 12.29 -9.26 16.69
N ALA A 350 11.33 -10.18 16.86
CA ALA A 350 11.62 -11.56 17.23
C ALA A 350 12.44 -12.30 16.15
N GLU A 351 12.08 -12.15 14.88
CA GLU A 351 12.82 -12.79 13.80
C GLU A 351 14.21 -12.14 13.61
N ARG A 352 14.32 -10.82 13.71
CA ARG A 352 15.63 -10.12 13.67
C ARG A 352 16.52 -10.55 14.83
N ALA A 353 15.98 -10.65 16.06
CA ALA A 353 16.72 -11.14 17.22
C ALA A 353 17.20 -12.59 17.02
N GLY A 354 16.36 -13.45 16.43
CA GLY A 354 16.75 -14.80 16.04
C GLY A 354 17.90 -14.84 15.02
N LEU A 355 17.88 -13.95 14.02
CA LEU A 355 18.99 -13.82 13.06
C LEU A 355 20.28 -13.30 13.74
N VAL A 356 20.16 -12.36 14.68
CA VAL A 356 21.30 -11.85 15.47
C VAL A 356 21.92 -12.95 16.31
N ALA A 357 21.11 -13.76 17.01
CA ALA A 357 21.60 -14.91 17.77
C ALA A 357 22.26 -15.96 16.88
N ALA A 358 21.68 -16.25 15.71
CA ALA A 358 22.28 -17.17 14.74
C ALA A 358 23.59 -16.66 14.09
N ALA A 359 23.88 -15.36 14.19
CA ALA A 359 25.08 -14.73 13.66
C ALA A 359 26.21 -14.58 14.71
N GLU A 360 26.06 -15.20 15.89
CA GLU A 360 27.12 -15.27 16.91
C GLU A 360 28.43 -15.80 16.29
N GLY A 361 29.54 -15.10 16.57
CA GLY A 361 30.85 -15.40 15.96
C GLY A 361 31.13 -14.72 14.62
N ASN A 362 30.18 -13.98 14.02
CA ASN A 362 30.40 -13.17 12.82
C ASN A 362 30.19 -11.66 13.08
N PRO A 363 31.25 -10.91 13.47
CA PRO A 363 31.13 -9.49 13.83
C PRO A 363 30.58 -8.60 12.71
N LYS A 364 30.95 -8.89 11.45
CA LYS A 364 30.49 -8.12 10.29
C LYS A 364 28.98 -8.30 10.09
N LEU A 365 28.50 -9.54 10.14
CA LEU A 365 27.07 -9.83 9.99
C LEU A 365 26.26 -9.28 11.19
N LEU A 366 26.79 -9.40 12.42
CA LEU A 366 26.17 -8.82 13.61
C LEU A 366 25.98 -7.30 13.48
N ALA A 367 27.02 -6.58 13.02
CA ALA A 367 26.92 -5.14 12.79
C ALA A 367 25.84 -4.80 11.73
N ARG A 368 25.78 -5.57 10.64
CA ARG A 368 24.76 -5.39 9.59
C ARG A 368 23.34 -5.68 10.09
N LEU A 369 23.13 -6.73 10.89
CA LEU A 369 21.82 -7.08 11.44
C LEU A 369 21.37 -6.09 12.54
N ARG A 370 22.31 -5.55 13.32
CA ARG A 370 22.05 -4.53 14.36
C ARG A 370 21.96 -3.10 13.81
N SER A 371 22.18 -2.90 12.52
CA SER A 371 22.05 -1.59 11.87
C SER A 371 20.66 -0.99 12.08
N ARG A 372 20.60 0.30 12.45
CA ARG A 372 19.35 1.06 12.55
C ARG A 372 18.61 1.18 11.22
N GLN A 373 19.27 0.90 10.10
CA GLN A 373 18.63 0.94 8.79
C GLN A 373 17.42 0.00 8.71
N HIS A 374 17.45 -1.16 9.40
CA HIS A 374 16.30 -2.07 9.45
C HIS A 374 15.12 -1.46 10.19
N ASP A 375 15.38 -0.70 11.25
CA ASP A 375 14.34 0.02 12.01
C ASP A 375 13.76 1.17 11.19
N TYR A 376 14.61 1.89 10.45
CA TYR A 376 14.17 2.97 9.55
C TYR A 376 13.30 2.42 8.40
N GLN A 377 13.70 1.30 7.81
CA GLN A 377 12.91 0.61 6.79
C GLN A 377 11.56 0.17 7.35
N PHE A 378 11.56 -0.40 8.55
CA PHE A 378 10.34 -0.85 9.21
C PHE A 378 9.41 0.34 9.53
N ALA A 379 9.94 1.45 10.06
CA ALA A 379 9.19 2.67 10.34
C ALA A 379 8.57 3.29 9.07
N GLU A 380 9.23 3.18 7.91
CA GLU A 380 8.67 3.66 6.64
C GLU A 380 7.51 2.78 6.15
N ILE A 381 7.61 1.44 6.25
CA ILE A 381 6.52 0.54 5.82
C ILE A 381 5.34 0.53 6.80
N THR A 382 5.56 0.86 8.08
CA THR A 382 4.48 1.11 9.06
C THR A 382 3.91 2.52 8.97
N GLY A 383 4.57 3.45 8.27
CA GLY A 383 4.13 4.84 8.15
C GLY A 383 4.39 5.69 9.39
N GLU A 384 5.16 5.20 10.37
CA GLU A 384 5.58 5.96 11.56
C GLU A 384 6.27 7.27 11.21
N THR A 385 7.07 7.26 10.13
CA THR A 385 7.81 8.43 9.66
C THR A 385 6.93 9.51 9.03
N ARG A 386 5.62 9.26 8.87
CA ARG A 386 4.63 10.23 8.42
C ARG A 386 3.88 10.89 9.58
N ILE A 387 3.97 10.35 10.79
CA ILE A 387 3.28 10.90 11.96
C ILE A 387 4.08 12.09 12.49
N PRO A 388 3.51 13.31 12.55
CA PRO A 388 4.25 14.46 13.05
C PRO A 388 4.48 14.40 14.56
N GLY A 389 5.73 14.49 15.00
CA GLY A 389 6.07 14.63 16.42
C GLY A 389 5.65 15.98 17.00
N ASN A 390 5.68 17.04 16.19
CA ASN A 390 5.07 18.33 16.54
C ASN A 390 4.34 18.92 15.33
N LEU A 391 3.03 19.05 15.43
CA LEU A 391 2.18 19.53 14.33
C LEU A 391 2.54 20.94 13.85
N LEU A 392 2.90 21.86 14.76
CA LEU A 392 3.23 23.24 14.37
C LEU A 392 4.57 23.27 13.62
N LEU A 393 5.59 22.62 14.16
CA LEU A 393 6.92 22.61 13.53
C LEU A 393 6.88 21.87 12.18
N ALA A 394 6.18 20.74 12.10
CA ALA A 394 5.97 20.01 10.85
C ALA A 394 5.27 20.87 9.78
N ARG A 395 4.27 21.65 10.18
CA ARG A 395 3.54 22.56 9.29
C ARG A 395 4.40 23.72 8.79
N VAL A 396 5.17 24.34 9.68
CA VAL A 396 6.10 25.41 9.29
C VAL A 396 7.16 24.86 8.34
N GLY A 397 7.77 23.74 8.70
CA GLY A 397 8.82 23.10 7.91
C GLY A 397 8.33 22.67 6.52
N SER A 398 7.19 22.00 6.44
CA SER A 398 6.57 21.63 5.15
C SER A 398 6.20 22.85 4.30
N THR A 399 5.72 23.93 4.92
CA THR A 399 5.41 25.19 4.22
C THR A 399 6.66 25.81 3.59
N VAL A 400 7.75 25.94 4.37
CA VAL A 400 9.02 26.50 3.86
C VAL A 400 9.60 25.60 2.76
N ARG A 401 9.61 24.28 2.96
CA ARG A 401 10.07 23.33 1.93
C ARG A 401 9.24 23.40 0.66
N ALA A 402 7.92 23.54 0.76
CA ALA A 402 7.04 23.69 -0.39
C ALA A 402 7.35 24.95 -1.20
N VAL A 403 7.54 26.09 -0.53
CA VAL A 403 7.95 27.33 -1.20
C VAL A 403 9.31 27.18 -1.86
N GLN A 404 10.30 26.61 -1.16
CA GLN A 404 11.63 26.35 -1.74
C GLN A 404 11.56 25.40 -2.95
N SER A 405 10.71 24.38 -2.88
CA SER A 405 10.49 23.42 -3.95
C SER A 405 9.92 24.11 -5.19
N MET A 406 8.86 24.91 -5.03
CA MET A 406 8.29 25.66 -6.16
C MET A 406 9.29 26.66 -6.74
N ALA A 407 10.03 27.38 -5.90
CA ALA A 407 11.03 28.35 -6.36
C ALA A 407 12.17 27.69 -7.17
N LYS A 408 12.62 26.50 -6.78
CA LYS A 408 13.76 25.81 -7.44
C LYS A 408 13.36 24.87 -8.57
N LEU A 409 12.11 24.38 -8.60
CA LEU A 409 11.65 23.40 -9.60
C LEU A 409 10.99 24.05 -10.84
N GLY A 410 11.09 25.37 -11.02
CA GLY A 410 10.52 26.07 -12.18
C GLY A 410 10.94 25.50 -13.55
N GLY A 411 12.17 24.97 -13.66
CA GLY A 411 12.69 24.31 -14.88
C GLY A 411 12.78 22.78 -14.80
N ALA A 412 12.04 22.15 -13.87
CA ALA A 412 12.13 20.72 -13.62
C ALA A 412 11.72 19.86 -14.83
N VAL A 413 10.72 20.26 -15.61
CA VAL A 413 10.30 19.48 -16.79
C VAL A 413 11.38 19.42 -17.86
N ILE A 414 12.05 20.53 -18.16
CA ILE A 414 13.16 20.52 -19.13
C ILE A 414 14.29 19.60 -18.63
N SER A 415 14.51 19.56 -17.31
CA SER A 415 15.49 18.67 -16.69
C SER A 415 15.09 17.19 -16.80
N SER A 416 13.78 16.87 -16.77
CA SER A 416 13.26 15.50 -16.84
C SER A 416 13.42 14.83 -18.22
N VAL A 417 13.90 15.56 -19.23
CA VAL A 417 14.30 14.97 -20.53
C VAL A 417 15.40 13.91 -20.34
N SER A 418 16.30 14.09 -19.37
CA SER A 418 17.34 13.10 -19.06
C SER A 418 16.78 11.79 -18.49
N ASP A 419 15.55 11.78 -17.96
CA ASP A 419 14.89 10.56 -17.46
C ASP A 419 14.68 9.51 -18.56
N LEU A 420 14.66 9.94 -19.83
CA LEU A 420 14.55 9.02 -20.97
C LEU A 420 15.70 8.02 -21.02
N ALA A 421 16.87 8.36 -20.46
CA ALA A 421 18.01 7.44 -20.35
C ALA A 421 17.63 6.17 -19.58
N MET A 422 16.89 6.31 -18.48
CA MET A 422 16.44 5.22 -17.61
C MET A 422 15.35 4.39 -18.30
N VAL A 423 14.44 5.03 -19.03
CA VAL A 423 13.44 4.34 -19.87
C VAL A 423 14.12 3.48 -20.93
N GLY A 424 15.16 4.00 -21.58
CA GLY A 424 15.97 3.24 -22.53
C GLY A 424 16.69 2.05 -21.90
N ALA A 425 17.36 2.28 -20.76
CA ALA A 425 18.05 1.22 -20.01
C ALA A 425 17.09 0.10 -19.57
N GLU A 426 15.87 0.45 -19.17
CA GLU A 426 14.85 -0.54 -18.86
C GLU A 426 14.40 -1.30 -20.10
N ALA A 427 14.15 -0.63 -21.22
CA ALA A 427 13.80 -1.31 -22.47
C ALA A 427 14.87 -2.32 -22.92
N ARG A 428 16.16 -1.95 -22.80
CA ARG A 428 17.29 -2.85 -23.08
C ARG A 428 17.27 -4.09 -22.18
N GLY A 429 17.04 -3.89 -20.88
CA GLY A 429 16.98 -4.98 -19.90
C GLY A 429 15.93 -6.04 -20.16
N ARG A 430 14.90 -5.71 -20.94
CA ARG A 430 13.76 -6.59 -21.25
C ARG A 430 13.91 -7.29 -22.62
N GLY A 431 15.09 -7.17 -23.24
CA GLY A 431 15.39 -7.72 -24.57
C GLY A 431 15.12 -6.76 -25.74
N GLY A 432 14.76 -5.51 -25.46
CA GLY A 432 14.60 -4.45 -26.46
C GLY A 432 15.92 -3.72 -26.79
N SER A 433 15.83 -2.65 -27.58
CA SER A 433 16.97 -1.76 -27.86
C SER A 433 16.81 -0.40 -27.17
N LEU A 434 17.92 0.26 -26.86
CA LEU A 434 17.92 1.62 -26.30
C LEU A 434 17.12 2.59 -27.17
N ARG A 435 17.31 2.51 -28.50
CA ARG A 435 16.58 3.32 -29.49
C ARG A 435 15.07 3.11 -29.42
N ALA A 436 14.62 1.85 -29.32
CA ALA A 436 13.21 1.54 -29.18
C ALA A 436 12.64 2.09 -27.86
N GLY A 437 13.42 2.01 -26.77
CA GLY A 437 13.07 2.61 -25.48
C GLY A 437 12.95 4.13 -25.53
N TYR A 438 13.89 4.84 -26.16
CA TYR A 438 13.79 6.30 -26.32
C TYR A 438 12.61 6.70 -27.22
N ALA A 439 12.42 6.01 -28.34
CA ALA A 439 11.29 6.25 -29.23
C ALA A 439 9.97 6.01 -28.50
N GLN A 440 9.88 4.99 -27.65
CA GLN A 440 8.73 4.78 -26.78
C GLN A 440 8.56 5.91 -25.78
N GLY A 441 9.61 6.33 -25.08
CA GLY A 441 9.54 7.44 -24.13
C GLY A 441 9.03 8.73 -24.79
N VAL A 442 9.60 9.11 -25.93
CA VAL A 442 9.16 10.29 -26.70
C VAL A 442 7.71 10.15 -27.16
N ARG A 443 7.32 8.99 -27.70
CA ARG A 443 5.92 8.73 -28.09
C ARG A 443 4.96 8.77 -26.92
N SER A 444 5.38 8.32 -25.73
CA SER A 444 4.55 8.31 -24.54
C SER A 444 4.22 9.74 -24.10
N ILE A 445 5.19 10.65 -24.17
CA ILE A 445 5.00 12.08 -23.95
C ILE A 445 4.07 12.66 -25.02
N GLY A 446 4.37 12.44 -26.31
CA GLY A 446 3.59 13.03 -27.42
C GLY A 446 2.13 12.54 -27.46
N ALA A 447 1.87 11.30 -27.06
CA ALA A 447 0.52 10.76 -26.92
C ALA A 447 -0.24 11.30 -25.70
N GLY A 448 0.46 11.97 -24.77
CA GLY A 448 -0.09 12.53 -23.55
C GLY A 448 -0.74 11.48 -22.64
N ARG A 449 -1.83 11.88 -21.97
CA ARG A 449 -2.64 10.93 -21.20
C ARG A 449 -3.35 10.01 -22.17
N THR A 450 -3.02 8.72 -22.14
CA THR A 450 -3.67 7.72 -22.97
C THR A 450 -5.19 7.82 -22.83
N THR A 451 -5.91 7.73 -23.95
CA THR A 451 -7.37 7.69 -24.01
C THR A 451 -7.84 6.29 -24.43
N GLY A 452 -9.15 6.04 -24.29
CA GLY A 452 -9.79 4.80 -24.75
C GLY A 452 -9.21 3.53 -24.11
N GLU A 453 -9.06 2.48 -24.91
CA GLU A 453 -8.66 1.14 -24.47
C GLU A 453 -7.29 1.11 -23.78
N ARG A 454 -6.30 1.87 -24.25
CA ARG A 454 -4.98 1.94 -23.61
C ARG A 454 -5.07 2.45 -22.17
N ARG A 455 -5.99 3.40 -21.91
CA ARG A 455 -6.21 3.92 -20.56
C ARG A 455 -6.82 2.87 -19.65
N GLN A 456 -7.76 2.08 -20.17
CA GLN A 456 -8.38 0.99 -19.43
C GLN A 456 -7.35 -0.04 -18.99
N VAL A 457 -6.42 -0.43 -19.88
CA VAL A 457 -5.31 -1.34 -19.56
C VAL A 457 -4.36 -0.73 -18.53
N ALA A 458 -3.98 0.54 -18.70
CA ALA A 458 -3.08 1.21 -17.76
C ALA A 458 -3.67 1.29 -16.34
N ASN A 459 -4.98 1.60 -16.23
CA ASN A 459 -5.69 1.60 -14.96
C ASN A 459 -5.80 0.19 -14.36
N ALA A 460 -6.08 -0.83 -15.19
CA ALA A 460 -6.18 -2.21 -14.75
C ALA A 460 -4.86 -2.75 -14.18
N ILE A 461 -3.72 -2.34 -14.75
CA ILE A 461 -2.37 -2.63 -14.24
C ILE A 461 -2.02 -1.74 -13.04
N GLY A 462 -2.61 -0.55 -12.96
CA GLY A 462 -2.43 0.42 -11.86
C GLY A 462 -1.21 1.33 -12.06
N VAL A 463 -0.91 1.72 -13.30
CA VAL A 463 0.21 2.60 -13.67
C VAL A 463 -0.28 3.94 -14.22
N GLY A 464 0.43 5.02 -13.92
CA GLY A 464 0.08 6.38 -14.38
C GLY A 464 -1.23 6.87 -13.77
N MET A 465 -1.28 6.90 -12.45
CA MET A 465 -2.44 7.38 -11.67
C MET A 465 -2.06 8.53 -10.73
N ASP A 466 -0.81 9.00 -10.78
CA ASP A 466 -0.24 9.97 -9.84
C ASP A 466 -0.94 11.34 -9.97
N GLY A 467 -1.41 11.68 -11.18
CA GLY A 467 -2.21 12.87 -11.42
C GLY A 467 -3.60 12.85 -10.77
N ILE A 468 -4.18 11.66 -10.55
CA ILE A 468 -5.49 11.47 -9.90
C ILE A 468 -5.34 11.47 -8.37
N ILE A 469 -4.26 10.87 -7.87
CA ILE A 469 -4.00 10.72 -6.43
C ILE A 469 -3.45 12.03 -5.81
N GLY A 470 -3.05 13.00 -6.63
CA GLY A 470 -2.50 14.28 -6.14
C GLY A 470 -1.06 14.18 -5.61
N SER A 471 -0.42 13.02 -5.75
CA SER A 471 0.94 12.68 -5.25
C SER A 471 2.09 13.32 -6.02
N ILE A 472 1.80 14.29 -6.89
CA ILE A 472 2.72 14.90 -7.87
C ILE A 472 4.00 15.44 -7.22
N ALA A 473 3.91 16.01 -6.01
CA ALA A 473 5.04 16.59 -5.30
C ALA A 473 5.97 15.56 -4.63
N ALA A 474 5.51 14.32 -4.44
CA ALA A 474 6.26 13.29 -3.70
C ALA A 474 7.55 12.89 -4.41
N ARG A 475 7.64 13.06 -5.74
CA ARG A 475 8.84 12.73 -6.53
C ARG A 475 10.02 13.69 -6.29
N PHE A 476 9.76 14.94 -5.90
CA PHE A 476 10.78 15.99 -5.78
C PHE A 476 10.82 16.75 -4.45
N ALA A 477 9.78 16.63 -3.62
CA ALA A 477 9.64 17.48 -2.43
C ALA A 477 9.11 16.78 -1.17
N GLY A 478 8.62 15.53 -1.25
CA GLY A 478 8.19 14.75 -0.07
C GLY A 478 7.14 15.42 0.85
N ASN A 479 6.46 16.47 0.39
CA ASN A 479 5.56 17.28 1.23
C ASN A 479 4.14 16.71 1.16
N GLU A 480 3.80 15.80 2.08
CA GLU A 480 2.48 15.15 2.18
C GLU A 480 1.49 15.93 3.07
N ASP A 481 1.96 16.73 4.04
CA ASP A 481 1.13 17.48 4.99
C ASP A 481 1.18 19.01 4.77
N LEU A 482 0.54 19.50 3.71
CA LEU A 482 0.50 20.94 3.40
C LEU A 482 -0.82 21.60 3.82
N PRO A 483 -0.78 22.84 4.34
CA PRO A 483 -1.99 23.63 4.57
C PRO A 483 -2.81 23.79 3.28
N GLY A 484 -4.15 23.68 3.38
CA GLY A 484 -5.04 23.57 2.22
C GLY A 484 -4.89 24.65 1.13
N ALA A 485 -4.61 25.91 1.49
CA ALA A 485 -4.39 26.98 0.51
C ALA A 485 -3.06 26.81 -0.25
N LEU A 486 -1.98 26.51 0.47
CA LEU A 486 -0.66 26.28 -0.13
C LEU A 486 -0.65 25.02 -0.99
N HIS A 487 -1.35 23.97 -0.56
CA HIS A 487 -1.52 22.76 -1.35
C HIS A 487 -2.20 23.04 -2.70
N LYS A 488 -3.22 23.92 -2.75
CA LYS A 488 -3.85 24.35 -4.02
C LYS A 488 -2.87 25.09 -4.93
N VAL A 489 -2.08 26.01 -4.38
CA VAL A 489 -1.05 26.76 -5.13
C VAL A 489 0.01 25.81 -5.69
N GLN A 490 0.52 24.91 -4.86
CA GLN A 490 1.53 23.93 -5.28
C GLN A 490 0.99 22.97 -6.35
N ARG A 491 -0.25 22.48 -6.20
CA ARG A 491 -0.91 21.69 -7.24
C ARG A 491 -1.08 22.48 -8.54
N LEU A 492 -1.41 23.77 -8.48
CA LEU A 492 -1.48 24.63 -9.67
C LEU A 492 -0.10 24.80 -10.31
N PHE A 493 0.92 25.12 -9.53
CA PHE A 493 2.31 25.28 -9.99
C PHE A 493 2.80 24.05 -10.75
N PHE A 494 2.68 22.85 -10.17
CA PHE A 494 3.14 21.63 -10.83
C PHE A 494 2.29 21.21 -12.03
N ARG A 495 1.00 21.59 -12.07
CA ARG A 495 0.16 21.43 -13.26
C ARG A 495 0.63 22.34 -14.39
N LEU A 496 0.89 23.61 -14.10
CA LEU A 496 1.37 24.59 -15.08
C LEU A 496 2.77 24.27 -15.59
N ASN A 497 3.63 23.72 -14.73
CA ASN A 497 4.97 23.27 -15.12
C ASN A 497 4.92 21.98 -15.98
N MET A 498 3.78 21.29 -16.12
CA MET A 498 3.59 20.05 -16.91
C MET A 498 4.32 18.79 -16.40
N LEU A 499 4.97 18.85 -15.23
CA LEU A 499 5.75 17.73 -14.69
C LEU A 499 4.89 16.52 -14.30
N ALA A 500 3.69 16.80 -13.79
CA ALA A 500 2.69 15.79 -13.50
C ALA A 500 2.30 15.02 -14.76
N TRP A 501 2.02 15.76 -15.83
CA TRP A 501 1.64 15.18 -17.11
C TRP A 501 2.80 14.37 -17.72
N TRP A 502 4.03 14.90 -17.68
CA TRP A 502 5.21 14.21 -18.18
C TRP A 502 5.44 12.87 -17.47
N THR A 503 5.40 12.88 -16.13
CA THR A 503 5.63 11.68 -15.31
C THR A 503 4.53 10.64 -15.54
N ASP A 504 3.26 11.07 -15.56
CA ASP A 504 2.10 10.20 -15.75
C ASP A 504 2.14 9.53 -17.13
N ALA A 505 2.40 10.31 -18.18
CA ALA A 505 2.52 9.82 -19.56
C ALA A 505 3.66 8.80 -19.71
N GLN A 506 4.83 9.06 -19.11
CA GLN A 506 5.94 8.12 -19.10
C GLN A 506 5.60 6.82 -18.35
N LYS A 507 5.05 6.91 -17.14
CA LYS A 507 4.68 5.72 -16.35
C LYS A 507 3.66 4.86 -17.08
N THR A 508 2.62 5.48 -17.64
CA THR A 508 1.64 4.76 -18.46
C THR A 508 2.29 4.11 -19.67
N GLY A 509 3.09 4.86 -20.44
CA GLY A 509 3.72 4.33 -21.65
C GLY A 509 4.70 3.18 -21.37
N VAL A 510 5.50 3.30 -20.30
CA VAL A 510 6.41 2.24 -19.85
C VAL A 510 5.64 1.02 -19.36
N GLY A 511 4.69 1.19 -18.45
CA GLY A 511 3.93 0.06 -17.90
C GLY A 511 3.17 -0.71 -18.98
N LEU A 512 2.57 0.01 -19.95
CA LEU A 512 1.94 -0.61 -21.12
C LEU A 512 2.95 -1.38 -21.98
N ALA A 513 4.14 -0.86 -22.22
CA ALA A 513 5.15 -1.58 -22.98
C ALA A 513 5.66 -2.83 -22.26
N ILE A 514 5.85 -2.77 -20.94
CA ILE A 514 6.24 -3.93 -20.14
C ILE A 514 5.15 -5.00 -20.23
N ALA A 515 3.89 -4.64 -20.01
CA ALA A 515 2.76 -5.57 -20.11
C ALA A 515 2.59 -6.15 -21.53
N ASN A 516 2.88 -5.36 -22.56
CA ASN A 516 2.87 -5.83 -23.95
C ASN A 516 4.01 -6.82 -24.22
N ASP A 517 5.20 -6.57 -23.69
CA ASP A 517 6.34 -7.47 -23.88
C ASP A 517 6.14 -8.77 -23.12
N LEU A 518 5.57 -8.75 -21.91
CA LEU A 518 5.14 -9.97 -21.22
C LEU A 518 4.13 -10.77 -22.05
N ALA A 519 3.14 -10.11 -22.66
CA ALA A 519 2.16 -10.77 -23.52
C ALA A 519 2.81 -11.44 -24.75
N LYS A 520 3.85 -10.84 -25.35
CA LYS A 520 4.61 -11.45 -26.45
C LYS A 520 5.39 -12.68 -26.02
N PHE A 521 5.95 -12.66 -24.81
CA PHE A 521 6.79 -13.74 -24.32
C PHE A 521 6.03 -14.85 -23.59
N ARG A 522 4.74 -14.65 -23.27
CA ARG A 522 3.94 -15.54 -22.40
C ARG A 522 3.93 -17.03 -22.79
N ASN A 523 4.11 -17.33 -24.08
CA ASN A 523 4.11 -18.69 -24.62
C ASN A 523 5.52 -19.30 -24.71
N ARG A 524 6.56 -18.56 -24.35
CA ARG A 524 7.94 -19.05 -24.33
C ARG A 524 8.22 -19.76 -23.01
N PRO A 525 8.94 -20.89 -23.02
CA PRO A 525 9.49 -21.50 -21.81
C PRO A 525 10.26 -20.46 -20.99
N PHE A 526 10.22 -20.57 -19.66
CA PHE A 526 10.88 -19.61 -18.77
C PHE A 526 12.38 -19.52 -19.05
N GLY A 527 13.04 -20.66 -19.34
CA GLY A 527 14.46 -20.72 -19.70
C GLY A 527 14.83 -19.96 -20.98
N ASP A 528 13.87 -19.79 -21.90
CA ASP A 528 14.09 -19.11 -23.19
C ASP A 528 13.91 -17.59 -23.12
N LEU A 529 13.44 -17.08 -21.97
CA LEU A 529 13.39 -15.65 -21.71
C LEU A 529 14.81 -15.10 -21.55
N ALA A 530 15.03 -13.83 -21.90
CA ALA A 530 16.31 -13.17 -21.65
C ALA A 530 16.70 -13.28 -20.16
N GLU A 531 17.98 -13.49 -19.86
CA GLU A 531 18.46 -13.74 -18.49
C GLU A 531 18.02 -12.64 -17.51
N HIS A 532 18.09 -11.38 -17.93
CA HIS A 532 17.65 -10.25 -17.11
C HIS A 532 16.14 -10.26 -16.84
N LEU A 533 15.33 -10.69 -17.82
CA LEU A 533 13.88 -10.82 -17.62
C LEU A 533 13.58 -11.96 -16.64
N ARG A 534 14.27 -13.11 -16.76
CA ARG A 534 14.15 -14.21 -15.79
C ARG A 534 14.52 -13.74 -14.38
N GLY A 535 15.67 -13.10 -14.22
CA GLY A 535 16.13 -12.58 -12.93
C GLY A 535 15.17 -11.56 -12.33
N ALA A 536 14.63 -10.66 -13.15
CA ALA A 536 13.64 -9.69 -12.71
C ALA A 536 12.35 -10.37 -12.26
N LEU A 537 11.80 -11.32 -13.03
CA LEU A 537 10.60 -12.08 -12.66
C LEU A 537 10.80 -12.92 -11.38
N SER A 538 11.92 -13.66 -11.28
CA SER A 538 12.29 -14.42 -10.08
C SER A 538 12.38 -13.54 -8.85
N GLY A 539 12.80 -12.28 -8.99
CA GLY A 539 12.84 -11.32 -7.89
C GLY A 539 11.47 -11.03 -7.27
N TYR A 540 10.37 -11.19 -8.03
CA TYR A 540 9.01 -11.07 -7.51
C TYR A 540 8.38 -12.43 -7.19
N GLY A 541 9.18 -13.50 -7.13
CA GLY A 541 8.69 -14.86 -6.90
C GLY A 541 8.03 -15.50 -8.12
N ILE A 542 8.22 -14.94 -9.33
CA ILE A 542 7.70 -15.50 -10.58
C ILE A 542 8.79 -16.39 -11.19
N GLY A 543 8.79 -17.66 -10.80
CA GLY A 543 9.67 -18.67 -11.38
C GLY A 543 9.02 -19.37 -12.58
N GLU A 544 9.60 -20.51 -12.97
CA GLU A 544 9.13 -21.29 -14.11
C GLU A 544 7.67 -21.77 -13.95
N ARG A 545 7.28 -22.18 -12.74
CA ARG A 545 5.95 -22.73 -12.46
C ARG A 545 4.88 -21.64 -12.54
N GLU A 546 5.16 -20.48 -11.95
CA GLU A 546 4.30 -19.30 -11.97
C GLU A 546 4.17 -18.76 -13.40
N TRP A 547 5.29 -18.67 -14.13
CA TRP A 547 5.31 -18.22 -15.52
C TRP A 547 4.43 -19.09 -16.44
N ARG A 548 4.45 -20.41 -16.23
CA ARG A 548 3.59 -21.35 -16.97
C ARG A 548 2.10 -21.09 -16.73
N LEU A 549 1.71 -20.70 -15.52
CA LEU A 549 0.33 -20.28 -15.24
C LEU A 549 0.01 -18.94 -15.92
N MET A 550 0.94 -18.00 -15.92
CA MET A 550 0.77 -16.70 -16.58
C MET A 550 0.57 -16.83 -18.10
N GLY A 551 1.18 -17.83 -18.74
CA GLY A 551 0.94 -18.16 -20.16
C GLY A 551 -0.51 -18.49 -20.50
N GLN A 552 -1.28 -18.99 -19.52
CA GLN A 552 -2.70 -19.36 -19.66
C GLN A 552 -3.66 -18.20 -19.42
N MET A 553 -3.16 -17.02 -19.02
CA MET A 553 -3.99 -15.84 -18.82
C MET A 553 -4.53 -15.33 -20.16
N PRO A 554 -5.76 -14.80 -20.19
CA PRO A 554 -6.24 -14.04 -21.34
C PRO A 554 -5.38 -12.80 -21.52
N VAL A 555 -5.19 -12.40 -22.77
CA VAL A 555 -4.58 -11.11 -23.10
C VAL A 555 -5.66 -10.11 -23.42
N TYR A 556 -5.45 -8.89 -22.98
CA TYR A 556 -6.30 -7.77 -23.36
C TYR A 556 -5.79 -7.19 -24.68
N ALA A 557 -6.61 -7.21 -25.73
CA ALA A 557 -6.29 -6.59 -27.00
C ALA A 557 -6.72 -5.11 -26.97
N ALA A 558 -5.77 -4.20 -27.17
CA ALA A 558 -6.02 -2.78 -27.28
C ALA A 558 -5.08 -2.17 -28.32
N ASP A 559 -5.60 -1.31 -29.20
CA ASP A 559 -4.78 -0.53 -30.15
C ASP A 559 -3.82 -1.41 -30.99
N GLY A 560 -4.35 -2.54 -31.48
CA GLY A 560 -3.59 -3.52 -32.26
C GLY A 560 -2.50 -4.27 -31.48
N ARG A 561 -2.48 -4.19 -30.14
CA ARG A 561 -1.49 -4.84 -29.27
C ARG A 561 -2.15 -5.67 -28.19
N ASN A 562 -1.47 -6.72 -27.75
CA ASN A 562 -1.89 -7.57 -26.64
C ASN A 562 -1.16 -7.18 -25.36
N TYR A 563 -1.86 -7.15 -24.24
CA TYR A 563 -1.32 -6.81 -22.93
C TYR A 563 -1.64 -7.91 -21.92
N LEU A 564 -0.66 -8.20 -21.06
CA LEU A 564 -0.85 -9.09 -19.92
C LEU A 564 -1.31 -8.26 -18.72
N ASP A 565 -2.60 -8.32 -18.41
CA ASP A 565 -3.20 -7.69 -17.23
C ASP A 565 -3.15 -8.65 -16.04
N PRO A 566 -2.62 -8.25 -14.86
CA PRO A 566 -2.65 -9.06 -13.65
C PRO A 566 -4.03 -9.65 -13.30
N SER A 567 -5.13 -8.95 -13.60
CA SER A 567 -6.48 -9.45 -13.31
C SER A 567 -6.83 -10.74 -14.08
N GLY A 568 -6.15 -10.99 -15.21
CA GLY A 568 -6.31 -12.19 -16.04
C GLY A 568 -6.00 -13.49 -15.32
N VAL A 569 -5.25 -13.47 -14.20
CA VAL A 569 -4.99 -14.66 -13.38
C VAL A 569 -6.29 -15.32 -12.91
N ARG A 570 -7.38 -14.56 -12.76
CA ARG A 570 -8.69 -15.08 -12.35
C ARG A 570 -9.29 -16.06 -13.35
N ALA A 571 -8.93 -15.92 -14.63
CA ALA A 571 -9.37 -16.81 -15.70
C ALA A 571 -8.51 -18.07 -15.85
N VAL A 572 -7.37 -18.18 -15.14
CA VAL A 572 -6.56 -19.40 -15.13
C VAL A 572 -7.38 -20.55 -14.54
N PRO A 573 -7.46 -21.71 -15.22
CA PRO A 573 -8.25 -22.85 -14.76
C PRO A 573 -7.92 -23.26 -13.32
N ALA A 574 -8.94 -23.53 -12.51
CA ALA A 574 -8.75 -23.93 -11.12
C ALA A 574 -7.89 -25.19 -10.99
N GLU A 575 -8.02 -26.12 -11.93
CA GLU A 575 -7.21 -27.36 -11.97
C GLU A 575 -5.73 -27.06 -12.18
N ALA A 576 -5.37 -26.10 -13.04
CA ALA A 576 -3.98 -25.69 -13.23
C ALA A 576 -3.39 -25.08 -11.94
N ILE A 577 -4.20 -24.31 -11.18
CA ILE A 577 -3.79 -23.77 -9.88
C ILE A 577 -3.61 -24.89 -8.84
N LYS A 578 -4.52 -25.87 -8.79
CA LYS A 578 -4.40 -27.03 -7.89
C LYS A 578 -3.12 -27.83 -8.18
N ASP A 579 -2.82 -28.04 -9.46
CA ASP A 579 -1.62 -28.76 -9.88
C ASP A 579 -0.36 -28.00 -9.50
N TYR A 580 -0.35 -26.68 -9.71
CA TYR A 580 0.69 -25.80 -9.20
C TYR A 580 0.88 -25.94 -7.68
N MET A 581 -0.21 -25.91 -6.91
CA MET A 581 -0.15 -26.01 -5.44
C MET A 581 0.50 -27.33 -4.98
N ILE A 582 0.13 -28.45 -5.59
CA ILE A 582 0.69 -29.77 -5.27
C ILE A 582 2.18 -29.83 -5.67
N ALA A 583 2.50 -29.31 -6.85
CA ALA A 583 3.83 -29.40 -7.41
C ALA A 583 4.82 -28.45 -6.71
N SER A 584 4.34 -27.32 -6.18
CA SER A 584 5.11 -26.34 -5.39
C SER A 584 5.15 -26.66 -3.89
N GLY A 585 4.54 -27.76 -3.45
CA GLY A 585 4.52 -28.16 -2.03
C GLY A 585 3.73 -27.21 -1.11
N LEU A 586 2.82 -26.42 -1.68
CA LEU A 586 1.93 -25.52 -0.93
C LEU A 586 0.83 -26.30 -0.18
N VAL A 587 0.67 -27.58 -0.50
CA VAL A 587 -0.24 -28.52 0.16
C VAL A 587 0.57 -29.76 0.53
N GLU A 588 0.47 -30.19 1.79
CA GLU A 588 1.10 -31.45 2.22
C GLU A 588 0.50 -32.63 1.47
N ARG A 589 1.36 -33.41 0.81
CA ARG A 589 0.96 -34.72 0.29
C ARG A 589 0.83 -35.66 1.48
N ARG A 590 -0.38 -36.15 1.75
CA ARG A 590 -0.59 -37.07 2.87
C ARG A 590 0.25 -38.34 2.66
N ARG A 591 0.94 -38.81 3.70
CA ARG A 591 1.35 -40.22 3.77
C ARG A 591 0.07 -41.05 3.90
N LEU A 592 -0.26 -41.85 2.89
CA LEU A 592 -1.25 -42.92 3.07
C LEU A 592 -0.70 -43.83 4.16
N GLY A 593 -1.50 -44.12 5.20
CA GLY A 593 -1.10 -45.06 6.23
C GLY A 593 -0.90 -46.45 5.63
N GLY A 594 0.26 -47.05 5.87
CA GLY A 594 0.60 -48.40 5.42
C GLY A 594 1.86 -48.46 4.55
N ALA A 595 2.76 -49.39 4.85
CA ALA A 595 4.06 -49.57 4.21
C ALA A 595 4.02 -50.10 2.76
N ALA A 596 2.90 -50.02 2.04
CA ALA A 596 2.62 -50.93 0.92
C ALA A 596 2.14 -50.32 -0.41
N ALA A 597 2.41 -49.04 -0.71
CA ALA A 597 2.03 -48.48 -2.01
C ALA A 597 3.18 -47.69 -2.65
N SER A 598 4.20 -48.37 -3.15
CA SER A 598 5.19 -47.80 -4.08
C SER A 598 4.73 -48.07 -5.51
N GLY A 599 4.84 -47.07 -6.40
CA GLY A 599 4.49 -47.20 -7.81
C GLY A 599 3.64 -46.05 -8.35
N ALA A 600 3.67 -45.87 -9.69
CA ALA A 600 3.04 -44.74 -10.38
C ALA A 600 1.54 -44.62 -10.13
N GLN A 601 0.82 -45.73 -9.98
CA GLN A 601 -0.62 -45.75 -9.76
C GLN A 601 -1.02 -45.25 -8.35
N ALA A 602 -0.24 -45.64 -7.34
CA ALA A 602 -0.39 -45.12 -5.98
C ALA A 602 -0.07 -43.61 -5.90
N ASP A 603 0.91 -43.15 -6.67
CA ASP A 603 1.24 -41.72 -6.76
C ASP A 603 0.13 -40.91 -7.47
N LEU A 604 -0.47 -41.45 -8.52
CA LEU A 604 -1.64 -40.84 -9.18
C LEU A 604 -2.84 -40.75 -8.23
N GLU A 605 -3.12 -41.80 -7.46
CA GLU A 605 -4.19 -41.80 -6.47
C GLU A 605 -3.94 -40.76 -5.35
N ARG A 606 -2.70 -40.65 -4.85
CA ARG A 606 -2.30 -39.60 -3.89
C ARG A 606 -2.51 -38.19 -4.45
N ILE A 607 -2.13 -37.95 -5.70
CA ILE A 607 -2.28 -36.64 -6.34
C ILE A 607 -3.77 -36.32 -6.50
N SER A 608 -4.58 -37.27 -6.98
CA SER A 608 -6.03 -37.08 -7.17
C SER A 608 -6.77 -36.78 -5.86
N THR A 609 -6.46 -37.52 -4.79
CA THR A 609 -7.05 -37.32 -3.46
C THR A 609 -6.60 -36.02 -2.82
N THR A 610 -5.35 -35.61 -3.03
CA THR A 610 -4.86 -34.30 -2.57
C THR A 610 -5.56 -33.17 -3.31
N ARG A 611 -5.70 -33.29 -4.64
CA ARG A 611 -6.37 -32.32 -5.50
C ARG A 611 -7.84 -32.09 -5.10
N ALA A 612 -8.57 -33.17 -4.76
CA ALA A 612 -9.97 -33.09 -4.34
C ALA A 612 -10.19 -32.35 -3.00
N ARG A 613 -9.16 -32.25 -2.15
CA ARG A 613 -9.24 -31.57 -0.84
C ARG A 613 -8.90 -30.08 -0.90
N ILE A 614 -8.45 -29.59 -2.05
CA ILE A 614 -8.11 -28.18 -2.20
C ILE A 614 -9.40 -27.38 -2.31
N GLU A 615 -9.68 -26.61 -1.27
CA GLU A 615 -10.87 -25.77 -1.19
C GLU A 615 -10.82 -24.63 -2.21
N PRO A 616 -11.96 -24.17 -2.76
CA PRO A 616 -12.02 -23.02 -3.67
C PRO A 616 -11.37 -21.76 -3.08
N GLY A 617 -11.49 -21.56 -1.76
CA GLY A 617 -10.84 -20.45 -1.05
C GLY A 617 -9.31 -20.54 -0.99
N GLN A 618 -8.72 -21.73 -1.12
CA GLN A 618 -7.27 -21.89 -1.27
C GLN A 618 -6.82 -21.53 -2.69
N VAL A 619 -7.56 -21.99 -3.71
CA VAL A 619 -7.31 -21.63 -5.12
C VAL A 619 -7.36 -20.11 -5.31
N ASN A 620 -8.37 -19.45 -4.76
CA ASN A 620 -8.53 -17.99 -4.88
C ASN A 620 -7.40 -17.22 -4.19
N ARG A 621 -6.86 -17.72 -3.07
CA ARG A 621 -5.68 -17.12 -2.42
C ARG A 621 -4.44 -17.22 -3.30
N VAL A 622 -4.19 -18.37 -3.92
CA VAL A 622 -3.05 -18.54 -4.83
C VAL A 622 -3.20 -17.66 -6.08
N ARG A 623 -4.40 -17.54 -6.64
CA ARG A 623 -4.67 -16.58 -7.72
C ARG A 623 -4.37 -15.14 -7.30
N GLU A 624 -4.75 -14.77 -6.08
CA GLU A 624 -4.46 -13.45 -5.54
C GLU A 624 -2.95 -13.23 -5.35
N ASP A 625 -2.22 -14.21 -4.82
CA ASP A 625 -0.76 -14.13 -4.66
C ASP A 625 -0.05 -13.96 -6.02
N LEU A 626 -0.49 -14.68 -7.06
CA LEU A 626 0.03 -14.56 -8.43
C LEU A 626 -0.34 -13.22 -9.08
N GLU A 627 -1.58 -12.75 -8.89
CA GLU A 627 -2.02 -11.41 -9.32
C GLU A 627 -1.15 -10.33 -8.67
N GLN A 628 -0.89 -10.43 -7.36
CA GLN A 628 -0.06 -9.49 -6.61
C GLN A 628 1.40 -9.52 -7.05
N ALA A 629 1.98 -10.70 -7.28
CA ALA A 629 3.36 -10.82 -7.75
C ALA A 629 3.56 -10.15 -9.13
N LEU A 630 2.67 -10.42 -10.07
CA LEU A 630 2.72 -9.80 -11.41
C LEU A 630 2.46 -8.30 -11.36
N ARG A 631 1.54 -7.85 -10.52
CA ARG A 631 1.25 -6.42 -10.32
C ARG A 631 2.42 -5.69 -9.66
N ALA A 632 3.03 -6.29 -8.64
CA ALA A 632 4.23 -5.76 -7.98
C ALA A 632 5.38 -5.61 -9.00
N TYR A 633 5.59 -6.62 -9.86
CA TYR A 633 6.53 -6.53 -10.97
C TYR A 633 6.21 -5.34 -11.89
N LEU A 634 4.99 -5.25 -12.42
CA LEU A 634 4.63 -4.19 -13.38
C LEU A 634 4.77 -2.78 -12.79
N VAL A 635 4.32 -2.58 -11.55
CA VAL A 635 4.40 -1.28 -10.86
C VAL A 635 5.85 -0.93 -10.55
N ASP A 636 6.60 -1.83 -9.91
CA ASP A 636 7.98 -1.54 -9.48
C ASP A 636 8.92 -1.35 -10.69
N ARG A 637 8.79 -2.16 -11.77
CA ARG A 637 9.58 -1.94 -12.99
C ARG A 637 9.27 -0.60 -13.67
N THR A 638 7.99 -0.19 -13.66
CA THR A 638 7.59 1.12 -14.17
C THR A 638 8.21 2.25 -13.34
N GLU A 639 8.23 2.11 -12.01
CA GLU A 639 8.82 3.10 -11.08
C GLU A 639 10.35 3.07 -11.05
N THR A 640 11.00 2.00 -11.51
CA THR A 640 12.44 1.96 -11.77
C THR A 640 12.80 2.71 -13.05
N ALA A 641 11.99 2.57 -14.10
CA ALA A 641 12.18 3.26 -15.38
C ALA A 641 11.86 4.75 -15.29
N VAL A 642 10.84 5.11 -14.51
CA VAL A 642 10.47 6.50 -14.17
C VAL A 642 10.75 6.70 -12.68
N PRO A 643 11.99 7.07 -12.31
CA PRO A 643 12.48 7.00 -10.94
C PRO A 643 11.51 7.63 -9.94
N THR A 644 10.89 6.77 -9.13
CA THR A 644 9.97 7.13 -8.05
C THR A 644 10.50 6.53 -6.74
N PRO A 645 10.60 7.33 -5.66
CA PRO A 645 11.10 6.89 -4.38
C PRO A 645 10.10 5.98 -3.65
N THR A 646 10.59 4.87 -3.14
CA THR A 646 9.86 3.88 -2.34
C THR A 646 10.19 4.02 -0.86
N ALA A 647 9.68 3.12 -0.01
CA ALA A 647 10.06 3.08 1.40
C ALA A 647 11.59 2.95 1.60
N ARG A 648 12.30 2.29 0.68
CA ARG A 648 13.76 2.15 0.75
C ARG A 648 14.48 3.50 0.66
N GLU A 649 14.16 4.29 -0.35
CA GLU A 649 14.79 5.59 -0.55
C GLU A 649 14.40 6.55 0.55
N ARG A 650 13.13 6.54 0.97
CA ARG A 650 12.68 7.36 2.09
C ARG A 650 13.40 6.98 3.38
N SER A 651 13.59 5.70 3.69
CA SER A 651 14.27 5.28 4.92
C SER A 651 15.73 5.74 4.98
N ILE A 652 16.40 5.85 3.82
CA ILE A 652 17.75 6.41 3.70
C ILE A 652 17.74 7.93 3.93
N LEU A 653 16.80 8.64 3.32
CA LEU A 653 16.74 10.11 3.31
C LEU A 653 16.19 10.71 4.60
N THR A 654 15.24 10.03 5.25
CA THR A 654 14.60 10.48 6.49
C THR A 654 15.23 9.84 7.72
N GLN A 655 15.97 8.74 7.57
CA GLN A 655 16.56 7.96 8.66
C GLN A 655 15.55 7.62 9.77
N GLY A 656 14.31 7.28 9.38
CA GLY A 656 13.25 6.92 10.33
C GLY A 656 12.71 8.10 11.17
N THR A 657 13.16 9.33 10.93
CA THR A 657 12.78 10.48 11.76
C THR A 657 11.39 11.02 11.40
N GLN A 658 10.64 11.42 12.42
CA GLN A 658 9.31 12.02 12.27
C GLN A 658 9.37 13.50 11.88
N PRO A 659 8.42 14.01 11.06
CA PRO A 659 8.29 15.42 10.78
C PRO A 659 7.92 16.19 12.05
N GLY A 660 8.31 17.47 12.12
CA GLY A 660 8.13 18.30 13.31
C GLY A 660 9.05 17.97 14.48
N THR A 661 9.97 17.02 14.34
CA THR A 661 11.11 16.90 15.27
C THR A 661 12.28 17.77 14.76
N PRO A 662 13.12 18.35 15.62
CA PRO A 662 14.25 19.18 15.17
C PRO A 662 15.16 18.45 14.17
N LEU A 663 15.53 17.21 14.48
CA LEU A 663 16.35 16.38 13.59
C LEU A 663 15.60 16.02 12.30
N GLY A 664 14.33 15.61 12.40
CA GLY A 664 13.55 15.21 11.23
C GLY A 664 13.25 16.34 10.26
N GLU A 665 13.09 17.57 10.76
CA GLU A 665 12.97 18.76 9.92
C GLU A 665 14.31 19.12 9.26
N ALA A 666 15.42 19.10 10.02
CA ALA A 666 16.75 19.36 9.48
C ALA A 666 17.11 18.38 8.35
N LEU A 667 16.90 17.08 8.58
CA LEU A 667 17.13 16.06 7.54
C LEU A 667 16.27 16.32 6.30
N ARG A 668 14.97 16.57 6.45
CA ARG A 668 14.08 16.85 5.30
C ARG A 668 14.49 18.09 4.52
N PHE A 669 14.99 19.14 5.18
CA PHE A 669 15.53 20.33 4.49
C PHE A 669 16.76 20.02 3.65
N ILE A 670 17.64 19.13 4.15
CA ILE A 670 18.85 18.69 3.43
C ILE A 670 18.47 17.74 2.29
N THR A 671 17.57 16.80 2.54
CA THR A 671 17.30 15.67 1.65
C THR A 671 16.21 15.93 0.61
N GLN A 672 15.39 16.97 0.73
CA GLN A 672 14.36 17.32 -0.27
C GLN A 672 14.91 17.38 -1.71
N PHE A 673 16.13 17.89 -1.92
CA PHE A 673 16.76 17.96 -3.26
C PHE A 673 17.68 16.77 -3.57
N LYS A 674 17.77 15.79 -2.67
CA LYS A 674 18.56 14.55 -2.84
C LYS A 674 17.69 13.34 -3.18
N GLN A 675 16.37 13.47 -3.10
CA GLN A 675 15.43 12.38 -3.34
C GLN A 675 15.56 11.77 -4.75
N PHE A 676 15.56 12.60 -5.79
CA PHE A 676 15.73 12.13 -7.17
C PHE A 676 17.08 11.41 -7.41
N PRO A 677 18.26 12.00 -7.12
CA PRO A 677 19.53 11.32 -7.36
C PRO A 677 19.68 10.05 -6.52
N THR A 678 19.23 10.04 -5.26
CA THR A 678 19.21 8.82 -4.44
C THR A 678 18.36 7.74 -5.09
N THR A 679 17.20 8.08 -5.64
CA THR A 679 16.32 7.13 -6.35
C THR A 679 16.99 6.57 -7.61
N VAL A 680 17.67 7.40 -8.39
CA VAL A 680 18.40 6.96 -9.58
C VAL A 680 19.53 5.98 -9.21
N LEU A 681 20.30 6.29 -8.17
CA LEU A 681 21.40 5.44 -7.71
C LEU A 681 20.91 4.10 -7.14
N THR A 682 19.87 4.15 -6.32
CA THR A 682 19.35 2.97 -5.62
C THR A 682 18.42 2.10 -6.46
N ARG A 683 17.88 2.58 -7.58
CA ARG A 683 16.97 1.80 -8.45
C ARG A 683 17.59 1.46 -9.80
N PRO A 684 17.54 2.29 -10.87
CA PRO A 684 18.05 1.88 -12.18
C PRO A 684 19.56 1.60 -12.18
N VAL A 685 20.36 2.40 -11.49
CA VAL A 685 21.83 2.19 -11.42
C VAL A 685 22.16 0.96 -10.58
N GLY A 686 21.61 0.87 -9.38
CA GLY A 686 21.85 -0.28 -8.51
C GLY A 686 21.33 -1.59 -9.10
N GLU A 687 20.26 -1.56 -9.90
CA GLU A 687 19.80 -2.70 -10.69
C GLU A 687 20.81 -3.10 -11.76
N LEU A 688 21.33 -2.15 -12.53
CA LEU A 688 22.34 -2.43 -13.57
C LEU A 688 23.62 -2.98 -12.95
N ALA A 689 24.13 -2.33 -11.90
CA ALA A 689 25.39 -2.71 -11.26
C ALA A 689 25.27 -3.99 -10.42
N TYR A 690 24.36 -4.02 -9.43
CA TYR A 690 24.29 -5.09 -8.42
C TYR A 690 23.22 -6.14 -8.69
N GLY A 691 22.20 -5.82 -9.49
CA GLY A 691 21.15 -6.78 -9.86
C GLY A 691 21.50 -7.58 -11.11
N ARG A 692 21.96 -6.89 -12.16
CA ARG A 692 22.26 -7.47 -13.47
C ARG A 692 23.76 -7.72 -13.71
N GLY A 693 24.64 -6.95 -13.07
CA GLY A 693 26.05 -6.90 -13.46
C GLY A 693 26.27 -6.37 -14.89
N ASP A 694 25.32 -5.57 -15.41
CA ASP A 694 25.34 -5.03 -16.78
C ASP A 694 26.11 -3.70 -16.82
N TYR A 695 27.44 -3.79 -16.69
CA TYR A 695 28.32 -2.62 -16.77
C TYR A 695 28.29 -1.93 -18.14
N GLY A 696 27.99 -2.68 -19.21
CA GLY A 696 27.77 -2.10 -20.54
C GLY A 696 26.49 -1.25 -20.59
N GLY A 697 25.42 -1.72 -19.96
CA GLY A 697 24.20 -0.94 -19.74
C GLY A 697 24.42 0.29 -18.86
N LEU A 698 25.27 0.18 -17.83
CA LEU A 698 25.66 1.31 -16.98
C LEU A 698 26.44 2.37 -17.78
N ALA A 699 27.42 1.95 -18.57
CA ALA A 699 28.16 2.85 -19.46
C ALA A 699 27.22 3.54 -20.47
N ALA A 700 26.30 2.79 -21.07
CA ALA A 700 25.29 3.35 -21.97
C ALA A 700 24.36 4.35 -21.26
N LEU A 701 24.00 4.09 -20.00
CA LEU A 701 23.21 5.02 -19.18
C LEU A 701 23.99 6.32 -18.90
N ILE A 702 25.27 6.23 -18.55
CA ILE A 702 26.14 7.40 -18.31
C ILE A 702 26.26 8.24 -19.59
N VAL A 703 26.59 7.60 -20.72
CA VAL A 703 26.74 8.30 -22.01
C VAL A 703 25.44 8.97 -22.43
N THR A 704 24.33 8.23 -22.40
CA THR A 704 23.03 8.78 -22.81
C THR A 704 22.55 9.86 -21.85
N GLY A 705 22.71 9.64 -20.54
CA GLY A 705 22.39 10.64 -19.52
C GLY A 705 23.15 11.94 -19.75
N THR A 706 24.43 11.86 -20.12
CA THR A 706 25.27 13.01 -20.47
C THR A 706 24.74 13.74 -21.70
N VAL A 707 24.45 13.02 -22.79
CA VAL A 707 23.91 13.61 -24.03
C VAL A 707 22.56 14.29 -23.77
N LEU A 708 21.65 13.63 -23.07
CA LEU A 708 20.36 14.21 -22.72
C LEU A 708 20.49 15.34 -21.70
N GLY A 709 21.51 15.31 -20.85
CA GLY A 709 21.88 16.41 -19.96
C GLY A 709 22.30 17.66 -20.74
N TYR A 710 23.08 17.48 -21.81
CA TYR A 710 23.41 18.57 -22.73
C TYR A 710 22.16 19.12 -23.43
N VAL A 711 21.28 18.26 -23.94
CA VAL A 711 20.00 18.67 -24.55
C VAL A 711 19.15 19.49 -23.55
N ALA A 712 19.07 19.06 -22.29
CA ALA A 712 18.37 19.80 -21.25
C ALA A 712 19.03 21.16 -20.95
N MET A 713 20.37 21.24 -20.93
CA MET A 713 21.09 22.51 -20.79
C MET A 713 20.82 23.46 -21.95
N ALA A 714 20.94 22.97 -23.18
CA ALA A 714 20.67 23.74 -24.40
C ALA A 714 19.24 24.26 -24.40
N ALA A 715 18.25 23.40 -24.12
CA ALA A 715 16.85 23.80 -24.05
C ALA A 715 16.59 24.86 -22.95
N LYS A 716 17.27 24.79 -21.80
CA LYS A 716 17.16 25.80 -20.74
C LYS A 716 17.73 27.15 -21.16
N GLU A 717 18.87 27.19 -21.84
CA GLU A 717 19.46 28.46 -22.30
C GLU A 717 18.61 29.08 -23.43
N VAL A 718 18.14 28.27 -24.37
CA VAL A 718 17.21 28.72 -25.43
C VAL A 718 15.92 29.28 -24.82
N ALA A 719 15.35 28.62 -23.80
CA ALA A 719 14.16 29.11 -23.10
C ALA A 719 14.39 30.44 -22.36
N LYS A 720 15.65 30.78 -22.04
CA LYS A 720 16.04 32.08 -21.48
C LYS A 720 16.42 33.11 -22.56
N GLY A 721 16.27 32.79 -23.84
CA GLY A 721 16.69 33.65 -24.96
C GLY A 721 18.20 33.73 -25.16
N ARG A 722 18.96 32.72 -24.72
CA ARG A 722 20.43 32.63 -24.86
C ARG A 722 20.81 31.52 -25.83
N GLU A 723 22.02 31.61 -26.37
CA GLU A 723 22.57 30.55 -27.21
C GLU A 723 22.84 29.27 -26.40
N PRO A 724 22.65 28.08 -26.99
CA PRO A 724 23.05 26.82 -26.38
C PRO A 724 24.54 26.82 -26.00
N PRO A 725 24.94 26.10 -24.94
CA PRO A 725 26.36 25.90 -24.65
C PRO A 725 27.08 25.25 -25.84
N ASP A 726 28.24 25.78 -26.21
CA ASP A 726 29.07 25.24 -27.29
C ASP A 726 29.56 23.82 -26.94
N PRO A 727 29.15 22.77 -27.69
CA PRO A 727 29.51 21.38 -27.37
C PRO A 727 30.99 21.07 -27.61
N THR A 728 31.75 21.94 -28.29
CA THR A 728 33.20 21.77 -28.52
C THR A 728 34.03 22.13 -27.28
N ARG A 729 33.43 22.87 -26.33
CA ARG A 729 34.09 23.24 -25.08
C ARG A 729 34.06 22.09 -24.08
N TRP A 730 35.22 21.72 -23.56
CA TRP A 730 35.34 20.57 -22.65
C TRP A 730 34.57 20.77 -21.34
N GLU A 731 34.42 22.00 -20.86
CA GLU A 731 33.72 22.35 -19.62
C GLU A 731 32.22 22.04 -19.65
N VAL A 732 31.66 21.94 -20.86
CA VAL A 732 30.23 21.64 -21.08
C VAL A 732 29.89 20.20 -20.69
N TRP A 733 30.81 19.27 -20.90
CA TRP A 733 30.53 17.84 -20.69
C TRP A 733 30.42 17.44 -19.21
N PRO A 734 31.28 17.90 -18.28
CA PRO A 734 31.06 17.72 -16.84
C PRO A 734 29.73 18.34 -16.36
N ALA A 735 29.36 19.52 -16.87
CA ALA A 735 28.08 20.15 -16.55
C ALA A 735 26.88 19.34 -17.10
N ALA A 736 27.01 18.81 -18.32
CA ALA A 736 26.00 17.94 -18.94
C ALA A 736 25.86 16.61 -18.20
N MET A 737 26.98 16.01 -17.73
CA MET A 737 26.98 14.84 -16.87
C MET A 737 26.24 15.11 -15.56
N LEU A 738 26.48 16.27 -14.93
CA LEU A 738 25.80 16.66 -13.71
C LEU A 738 24.30 16.88 -13.94
N GLN A 739 23.94 17.61 -14.99
CA GLN A 739 22.54 17.88 -15.38
C GLN A 739 21.78 16.60 -15.75
N GLY A 740 22.45 15.66 -16.40
CA GLY A 740 21.93 14.36 -16.78
C GLY A 740 21.90 13.33 -15.65
N GLY A 741 22.45 13.66 -14.48
CA GLY A 741 22.63 12.74 -13.34
C GLY A 741 23.78 11.74 -13.49
N ALA A 742 24.44 11.68 -14.65
CA ALA A 742 25.53 10.77 -14.97
C ALA A 742 26.78 10.97 -14.08
N LEU A 743 27.03 12.19 -13.59
CA LEU A 743 28.20 12.47 -12.74
C LEU A 743 28.13 11.75 -11.38
N GLY A 744 26.94 11.66 -10.78
CA GLY A 744 26.74 10.92 -9.53
C GLY A 744 26.91 9.42 -9.72
N ILE A 745 26.49 8.90 -10.87
CA ILE A 745 26.63 7.49 -11.25
C ILE A 745 28.12 7.14 -11.47
N PHE A 746 28.85 8.03 -12.15
CA PHE A 746 30.27 7.87 -12.44
C PHE A 746 31.13 7.92 -11.17
N GLY A 747 30.80 8.81 -10.22
CA GLY A 747 31.48 8.91 -8.93
C GLY A 747 31.37 7.62 -8.11
N ASP A 748 30.16 7.06 -7.97
CA ASP A 748 29.95 5.79 -7.25
C ASP A 748 30.64 4.59 -7.95
N PHE A 749 30.67 4.59 -9.29
CA PHE A 749 31.34 3.53 -10.06
C PHE A 749 32.87 3.53 -9.88
N LEU A 750 33.50 4.70 -9.78
CA LEU A 750 34.96 4.82 -9.59
C LEU A 750 35.40 4.71 -8.12
N LEU A 751 34.56 5.09 -7.17
CA LEU A 751 34.88 5.14 -5.74
C LEU A 751 34.40 3.91 -4.94
N GLY A 752 33.84 2.90 -5.62
CA GLY A 752 33.16 1.76 -4.97
C GLY A 752 33.97 1.03 -3.90
N GLN A 753 33.52 1.19 -2.65
CA GLN A 753 33.70 0.26 -1.53
C GLN A 753 32.42 -0.57 -1.34
#